data_AF-A0A1L9RZ29-F1
#
_entry.id   AF-A0A1L9RZ29-F1
#
_cell.length_a   1.000
_cell.length_b   1.000
_cell.length_c   1.000
_cell.angle_alpha   90.00
_cell.angle_beta   90.00
_cell.angle_gamma   90.00
#
_symmetry.space_group_name_H-M   'P 1'
#
loop_
_entity.id
_entity.type
_entity.pdbx_description
1 polymer ?
#
loop_
_entity_poly.entity_id
_entity_poly.type
_entity_poly.pdbx_seq_one_letter_code
_entity_poly.pdbx_strand_id
1 'polypeptide(L)'
;MAPKTPRVLFLANSEHGQTNIILALIHELLVRGDIDVHLGSFPVLERRLEKLLKDNAHAYDASFRSRIHFHPVRGPSNTDVFIRTGKRGAFHPPGYSGSILGFQSLIEDIWGWNEEEYVDVYESCVEIVHKADPSIMVVDFFFLQGRDAAFNTGHTAILQNTTALSHIVLGLQKNNAWAWKYPLPGTGFPYPLPWHLIPSNTMACIKTAKMYHGSGRRRDIRDWRIKHKIHGRFPFADAWRPDRLHLSPALKELDWPFDVPDNVVACGPILLPCASVKTQDPEMDTWLAKAPTILVNLGTLYAPDPDVALHIASGLKGFLDSWPDKNVQVLWKLPKHPHDDDDVYNRSVGALEEERKTDRVRIQPWFEVEPLAMLETGRIVCSVHHGGANSWYEAIQNGVPHVILPAWQDCYENAARAEWLGIGVYGNKSRAPNIDSKELSKALRKVMSSDSYQKKATELSRLCHKKEGRVAGCEKIVELAYNPDKMKIQLPDIKEEDHRGELSTVKSKSGKTLETVKPRYEGKPTSKYASHLHLLHEKIANHALNRSLPRGILETLIVLLTSNAWFLLPTIGYSLLLIPRLRYFVLLYILYIKYLASAHKTGTSPLRNDTFRSSWFWKLYASYFPLTLYRSAPLSPKKRYIFGYHPHGIAIRGAVGAFAADGAGFSDLFPGIDNTLLMKDSSFHAPLLREYLLSLGLSGVSRSSCIKNLTRGGHDGRGMGRSITIAVGGSREYAIAQPGKMGVVVKIRKGFVRVAVETGADLVPVLSFGENELFDQVDMNSSSVGGLVARIWETYVGHKVTFALGRFGIFLPYRRPMNVVVGAPIEVKQQRWDPDQKYIDELHERYVEELGKLFGEWKDVFGVDKSVKFEVVG
;
A
#
# COMPACT_ATOMS: atom_id res chain seq x y z
N MET A 1 -19.64 -12.91 -32.64
CA MET A 1 -18.92 -11.62 -32.77
C MET A 1 -17.44 -11.93 -32.77
N ALA A 2 -16.66 -11.40 -33.72
CA ALA A 2 -15.20 -11.52 -33.65
C ALA A 2 -14.71 -10.86 -32.35
N PRO A 3 -13.71 -11.42 -31.66
CA PRO A 3 -13.18 -10.81 -30.44
C PRO A 3 -12.64 -9.41 -30.76
N LYS A 4 -13.07 -8.40 -30.00
CA LYS A 4 -12.58 -7.01 -30.11
C LYS A 4 -11.08 -7.01 -29.79
N THR A 5 -10.25 -6.48 -30.67
CA THR A 5 -8.81 -6.32 -30.45
C THR A 5 -8.59 -5.58 -29.12
N PRO A 6 -7.78 -6.10 -28.18
CA PRO A 6 -7.53 -5.42 -26.92
C PRO A 6 -6.87 -4.06 -27.13
N ARG A 7 -7.28 -3.08 -26.31
CA ARG A 7 -6.73 -1.72 -26.33
C ARG A 7 -5.84 -1.49 -25.12
N VAL A 8 -4.60 -1.07 -25.36
CA VAL A 8 -3.64 -0.72 -24.31
C VAL A 8 -3.45 0.79 -24.33
N LEU A 9 -3.73 1.46 -23.21
CA LEU A 9 -3.46 2.89 -23.05
C LEU A 9 -2.23 3.12 -22.18
N PHE A 10 -1.22 3.78 -22.74
CA PHE A 10 -0.10 4.35 -22.02
C PHE A 10 -0.40 5.80 -21.63
N LEU A 11 -0.23 6.15 -20.36
CA LEU A 11 -0.20 7.55 -19.90
C LEU A 11 1.19 7.87 -19.38
N ALA A 12 1.85 8.85 -19.98
CA ALA A 12 3.25 9.17 -19.72
C ALA A 12 3.51 10.67 -19.65
N ASN A 13 4.56 11.06 -18.92
CA ASN A 13 5.20 12.36 -19.13
C ASN A 13 5.93 12.38 -20.50
N SER A 14 6.64 13.48 -20.81
CA SER A 14 7.42 13.62 -22.05
C SER A 14 8.93 13.47 -21.90
N GLU A 15 9.45 13.36 -20.68
CA GLU A 15 10.90 13.35 -20.45
C GLU A 15 11.57 12.09 -21.04
N HIS A 16 12.72 12.27 -21.69
CA HIS A 16 13.47 11.18 -22.35
C HIS A 16 13.77 10.02 -21.40
N GLY A 17 14.23 10.33 -20.19
CA GLY A 17 14.54 9.33 -19.16
C GLY A 17 13.36 8.42 -18.79
N GLN A 18 12.14 8.93 -18.86
CA GLN A 18 10.92 8.20 -18.47
C GLN A 18 10.28 7.49 -19.67
N THR A 19 10.27 8.14 -20.82
CA THR A 19 9.52 7.70 -22.00
C THR A 19 10.23 6.70 -22.89
N ASN A 20 11.56 6.57 -22.85
CA ASN A 20 12.28 5.56 -23.66
C ASN A 20 11.75 4.15 -23.40
N ILE A 21 11.49 3.82 -22.13
CA ILE A 21 10.96 2.52 -21.71
C ILE A 21 9.54 2.30 -22.24
N ILE A 22 8.70 3.33 -22.20
CA ILE A 22 7.32 3.29 -22.71
C ILE A 22 7.32 3.12 -24.22
N LEU A 23 8.13 3.90 -24.94
CA LEU A 23 8.29 3.79 -26.38
C LEU A 23 8.84 2.42 -26.81
N ALA A 24 9.75 1.82 -26.02
CA ALA A 24 10.26 0.47 -26.26
C ALA A 24 9.15 -0.60 -26.13
N LEU A 25 8.27 -0.46 -25.14
CA LEU A 25 7.12 -1.35 -24.96
C LEU A 25 6.10 -1.18 -26.09
N ILE A 26 5.85 0.07 -26.52
CA ILE A 26 4.98 0.38 -27.67
C ILE A 26 5.54 -0.25 -28.94
N HIS A 27 6.83 -0.12 -29.21
CA HIS A 27 7.47 -0.77 -30.35
C HIS A 27 7.18 -2.28 -30.37
N GLU A 28 7.41 -2.96 -29.24
CA GLU A 28 7.22 -4.41 -29.14
C GLU A 28 5.76 -4.83 -29.33
N LEU A 29 4.80 -4.05 -28.80
CA LEU A 29 3.37 -4.28 -29.04
C LEU A 29 2.99 -4.10 -30.52
N LEU A 30 3.63 -3.16 -31.22
CA LEU A 30 3.38 -2.92 -32.64
C LEU A 30 3.98 -4.02 -33.53
N VAL A 31 5.18 -4.51 -33.21
CA VAL A 31 5.82 -5.66 -33.87
C VAL A 31 4.94 -6.91 -33.76
N ARG A 32 4.29 -7.12 -32.61
CA ARG A 32 3.40 -8.26 -32.38
C ARG A 32 2.14 -8.26 -33.27
N GLY A 33 1.58 -7.09 -33.54
CA GLY A 33 0.52 -6.91 -34.55
C GLY A 33 -0.92 -7.11 -34.09
N ASP A 34 -1.18 -7.54 -32.85
CA ASP A 34 -2.52 -7.95 -32.37
C ASP A 34 -3.10 -7.07 -31.26
N ILE A 35 -2.50 -5.90 -31.02
CA ILE A 35 -2.94 -4.93 -30.01
C ILE A 35 -3.15 -3.56 -30.65
N ASP A 36 -4.20 -2.88 -30.19
CA ASP A 36 -4.48 -1.48 -30.50
C ASP A 36 -3.88 -0.59 -29.40
N VAL A 37 -2.94 0.27 -29.77
CA VAL A 37 -2.03 1.00 -28.85
C VAL A 37 -2.39 2.48 -28.82
N HIS A 38 -2.69 2.97 -27.63
CA HIS A 38 -2.97 4.38 -27.37
C HIS A 38 -1.87 4.97 -26.48
N LEU A 39 -1.36 6.15 -26.84
CA LEU A 39 -0.39 6.90 -26.04
C LEU A 39 -0.94 8.29 -25.71
N GLY A 40 -1.28 8.52 -24.44
CA GLY A 40 -1.56 9.84 -23.90
C GLY A 40 -0.31 10.47 -23.31
N SER A 41 0.17 11.56 -23.90
CA SER A 41 1.35 12.30 -23.45
C SER A 41 1.36 13.74 -23.97
N PHE A 42 2.25 14.57 -23.45
CA PHE A 42 2.47 15.94 -23.95
C PHE A 42 2.95 15.96 -25.41
N PRO A 43 2.55 16.97 -26.22
CA PRO A 43 2.79 17.00 -27.67
C PRO A 43 4.24 16.82 -28.12
N VAL A 44 5.21 17.23 -27.30
CA VAL A 44 6.64 17.08 -27.63
C VAL A 44 7.07 15.62 -27.84
N LEU A 45 6.35 14.65 -27.24
CA LEU A 45 6.65 13.23 -27.39
C LEU A 45 6.24 12.68 -28.77
N GLU A 46 5.29 13.30 -29.46
CA GLU A 46 4.76 12.82 -30.74
C GLU A 46 5.86 12.70 -31.80
N ARG A 47 6.74 13.70 -31.89
CA ARG A 47 7.88 13.68 -32.83
C ARG A 47 8.83 12.50 -32.59
N ARG A 48 8.99 12.10 -31.33
CA ARG A 48 9.86 10.98 -30.94
C ARG A 48 9.21 9.64 -31.24
N LEU A 49 7.90 9.53 -31.03
CA LEU A 49 7.12 8.39 -31.51
C LEU A 49 7.25 8.25 -33.03
N GLU A 50 7.06 9.33 -33.79
CA GLU A 50 7.19 9.30 -35.26
C GLU A 50 8.59 8.91 -35.73
N LYS A 51 9.65 9.39 -35.07
CA LYS A 51 11.02 8.96 -35.36
C LYS A 51 11.20 7.45 -35.13
N LEU A 52 10.77 6.93 -33.97
CA LEU A 52 10.82 5.50 -33.67
C LEU A 52 10.09 4.67 -34.72
N LEU A 53 8.90 5.09 -35.13
CA LEU A 53 8.08 4.41 -36.12
C LEU A 53 8.75 4.41 -37.50
N LYS A 54 9.36 5.53 -37.90
CA LYS A 54 10.09 5.66 -39.16
C LYS A 54 11.34 4.79 -39.18
N ASP A 55 12.17 4.87 -38.14
CA ASP A 55 13.46 4.17 -38.06
C ASP A 55 13.29 2.64 -38.05
N ASN A 56 12.16 2.16 -37.51
CA ASN A 56 11.85 0.74 -37.36
C ASN A 56 10.69 0.27 -38.26
N ALA A 57 10.35 1.02 -39.32
CA ALA A 57 9.20 0.71 -40.18
C ALA A 57 9.23 -0.72 -40.76
N HIS A 58 10.44 -1.27 -40.98
CA HIS A 58 10.66 -2.62 -41.49
C HIS A 58 10.25 -3.74 -40.51
N ALA A 59 10.09 -3.43 -39.22
CA ALA A 59 9.74 -4.40 -38.18
C ALA A 59 8.22 -4.54 -37.98
N TYR A 60 7.40 -3.65 -38.56
CA TYR A 60 5.96 -3.63 -38.35
C TYR A 60 5.19 -4.21 -39.55
N ASP A 61 4.02 -4.79 -39.28
CA ASP A 61 3.08 -5.16 -40.35
C ASP A 61 2.48 -3.92 -41.04
N ALA A 62 1.89 -4.08 -42.22
CA ALA A 62 1.34 -2.96 -43.01
C ALA A 62 0.19 -2.19 -42.31
N SER A 63 -0.43 -2.78 -41.29
CA SER A 63 -1.58 -2.20 -40.57
C SER A 63 -1.18 -1.34 -39.37
N PHE A 64 0.10 -1.33 -38.97
CA PHE A 64 0.54 -0.73 -37.69
C PHE A 64 0.10 0.73 -37.50
N ARG A 65 0.08 1.52 -38.57
CA ARG A 65 -0.36 2.93 -38.54
C ARG A 65 -1.82 3.10 -38.16
N SER A 66 -2.67 2.10 -38.42
CA SER A 66 -4.06 2.10 -37.99
C SER A 66 -4.26 1.69 -36.53
N ARG A 67 -3.22 1.14 -35.87
CA ARG A 67 -3.25 0.60 -34.51
C ARG A 67 -2.46 1.44 -33.49
N ILE A 68 -1.88 2.57 -33.90
CA ILE A 68 -1.16 3.47 -33.00
C ILE A 68 -1.86 4.82 -32.98
N HIS A 69 -2.24 5.26 -31.78
CA HIS A 69 -3.03 6.47 -31.58
C HIS A 69 -2.36 7.37 -30.54
N PHE A 70 -1.89 8.54 -30.97
CA PHE A 70 -1.38 9.57 -30.08
C PHE A 70 -2.52 10.48 -29.59
N HIS A 71 -2.58 10.74 -28.29
CA HIS A 71 -3.55 11.63 -27.66
C HIS A 71 -2.80 12.74 -26.90
N PRO A 72 -2.84 14.00 -27.38
CA PRO A 72 -2.10 15.08 -26.73
C PRO A 72 -2.72 15.42 -25.37
N VAL A 73 -1.89 15.41 -24.33
CA VAL A 73 -2.24 15.88 -22.99
C VAL A 73 -2.09 17.41 -22.93
N ARG A 74 -3.07 18.08 -22.33
CA ARG A 74 -3.06 19.53 -22.10
C ARG A 74 -2.20 19.92 -20.90
N GLY A 75 -1.82 21.20 -20.82
CA GLY A 75 -1.04 21.75 -19.72
C GLY A 75 0.47 21.52 -19.84
N PRO A 76 1.24 21.98 -18.84
CA PRO A 76 2.70 21.92 -18.89
C PRO A 76 3.24 20.54 -18.49
N SER A 77 4.28 20.11 -19.20
CA SER A 77 5.05 18.91 -18.85
C SER A 77 5.89 19.13 -17.58
N ASN A 78 6.44 18.03 -17.05
CA ASN A 78 7.41 18.06 -15.96
C ASN A 78 8.64 18.92 -16.31
N THR A 79 9.15 18.81 -17.54
CA THR A 79 10.22 19.69 -18.03
C THR A 79 9.81 21.16 -18.02
N ASP A 80 8.63 21.50 -18.52
CA ASP A 80 8.15 22.89 -18.55
C ASP A 80 8.05 23.48 -17.13
N VAL A 81 7.56 22.67 -16.20
CA VAL A 81 7.47 23.01 -14.78
C VAL A 81 8.85 23.18 -14.15
N PHE A 82 9.78 22.27 -14.42
CA PHE A 82 11.13 22.33 -13.87
C PHE A 82 11.93 23.54 -14.38
N ILE A 83 11.81 23.89 -15.67
CA ILE A 83 12.49 25.05 -16.27
C ILE A 83 12.12 26.35 -15.54
N ARG A 84 10.88 26.49 -15.05
CA ARG A 84 10.43 27.68 -14.29
C ARG A 84 11.22 27.93 -13.01
N THR A 85 11.90 26.91 -12.48
CA THR A 85 12.76 27.06 -11.29
C THR A 85 14.07 27.78 -11.59
N GLY A 86 14.47 27.90 -12.86
CA GLY A 86 15.76 28.46 -13.28
C GLY A 86 16.97 27.58 -12.92
N LYS A 87 16.75 26.37 -12.40
CA LYS A 87 17.84 25.45 -12.02
C LYS A 87 18.40 24.74 -13.26
N ARG A 88 19.73 24.57 -13.29
CA ARG A 88 20.44 23.80 -14.34
C ARG A 88 20.18 22.28 -14.28
N GLY A 89 19.67 21.79 -13.17
CA GLY A 89 19.43 20.38 -12.89
C GLY A 89 19.14 20.15 -11.41
N ALA A 90 18.68 18.95 -11.05
CA ALA A 90 18.39 18.56 -9.67
C ALA A 90 19.65 18.21 -8.85
N PHE A 91 20.75 18.95 -9.10
CA PHE A 91 22.06 18.68 -8.56
C PHE A 91 22.08 18.79 -7.03
N HIS A 92 22.66 17.80 -6.36
CA HIS A 92 22.88 17.84 -4.91
C HIS A 92 24.12 17.01 -4.53
N PRO A 93 24.83 17.34 -3.44
CA PRO A 93 25.92 16.50 -2.95
C PRO A 93 25.42 15.14 -2.45
N PRO A 94 26.27 14.11 -2.41
CA PRO A 94 25.95 12.84 -1.79
C PRO A 94 25.95 12.94 -0.26
N GLY A 95 25.77 11.81 0.42
CA GLY A 95 25.74 11.68 1.87
C GLY A 95 24.39 12.01 2.48
N TYR A 96 24.33 11.99 3.81
CA TYR A 96 23.10 12.21 4.55
C TYR A 96 22.47 13.59 4.27
N SER A 97 23.21 14.68 4.50
CA SER A 97 22.69 16.04 4.30
C SER A 97 22.33 16.30 2.84
N GLY A 98 23.17 15.83 1.92
CA GLY A 98 22.97 16.00 0.49
C GLY A 98 21.76 15.24 -0.05
N SER A 99 21.53 14.00 0.41
CA SER A 99 20.33 13.23 0.04
C SER A 99 19.03 13.95 0.45
N ILE A 100 19.01 14.60 1.62
CA ILE A 100 17.84 15.37 2.07
C ILE A 100 17.56 16.54 1.12
N LEU A 101 18.59 17.29 0.72
CA LEU A 101 18.45 18.38 -0.26
C LEU A 101 17.93 17.86 -1.59
N GLY A 102 18.45 16.72 -2.05
CA GLY A 102 17.97 16.06 -3.26
C GLY A 102 16.47 15.76 -3.18
N PHE A 103 16.02 15.09 -2.11
CA PHE A 103 14.61 14.74 -1.96
C PHE A 103 13.72 15.97 -1.79
N GLN A 104 14.23 17.05 -1.20
CA GLN A 104 13.52 18.32 -1.11
C GLN A 104 13.30 18.90 -2.52
N SER A 105 14.36 18.96 -3.34
CA SER A 105 14.28 19.40 -4.74
C SER A 105 13.30 18.55 -5.56
N LEU A 106 13.31 17.21 -5.39
CA LEU A 106 12.35 16.32 -6.04
C LEU A 106 10.90 16.68 -5.72
N ILE A 107 10.61 17.11 -4.49
CA ILE A 107 9.24 17.40 -4.04
C ILE A 107 8.82 18.83 -4.43
N GLU A 108 9.73 19.78 -4.35
CA GLU A 108 9.44 21.21 -4.56
C GLU A 108 9.53 21.61 -6.04
N ASP A 109 10.51 21.07 -6.78
CA ASP A 109 10.81 21.49 -8.15
C ASP A 109 10.09 20.62 -9.20
N ILE A 110 10.02 19.30 -9.00
CA ILE A 110 9.41 18.39 -9.99
C ILE A 110 7.88 18.37 -9.87
N TRP A 111 7.31 18.67 -8.70
CA TRP A 111 5.85 18.81 -8.56
C TRP A 111 5.36 20.24 -8.75
N GLY A 112 6.06 21.07 -9.51
CA GLY A 112 5.86 22.51 -9.64
C GLY A 112 4.59 23.02 -10.39
N TRP A 113 3.59 22.17 -10.69
CA TRP A 113 2.27 22.62 -11.23
C TRP A 113 1.43 23.44 -10.26
N ASN A 114 0.81 24.53 -10.70
CA ASN A 114 -0.23 25.16 -9.89
C ASN A 114 -1.55 24.35 -9.89
N GLU A 115 -2.56 24.82 -9.15
CA GLU A 115 -3.86 24.13 -9.04
C GLU A 115 -4.54 23.94 -10.39
N GLU A 116 -4.63 24.98 -11.21
CA GLU A 116 -5.30 24.96 -12.52
C GLU A 116 -4.58 24.01 -13.49
N GLU A 117 -3.25 24.07 -13.52
CA GLU A 117 -2.42 23.20 -14.35
C GLU A 117 -2.55 21.72 -13.96
N TYR A 118 -2.54 21.42 -12.66
CA TYR A 118 -2.68 20.04 -12.19
C TYR A 118 -4.03 19.46 -12.58
N VAL A 119 -5.09 20.24 -12.43
CA VAL A 119 -6.47 19.83 -12.74
C VAL A 119 -6.67 19.69 -14.26
N ASP A 120 -6.18 20.62 -15.08
CA ASP A 120 -6.32 20.52 -16.54
C ASP A 120 -5.60 19.29 -17.10
N VAL A 121 -4.38 19.00 -16.63
CA VAL A 121 -3.65 17.78 -17.01
C VAL A 121 -4.42 16.53 -16.57
N TYR A 122 -5.01 16.53 -15.37
CA TYR A 122 -5.83 15.42 -14.87
C TYR A 122 -7.10 15.22 -15.71
N GLU A 123 -7.87 16.27 -15.98
CA GLU A 123 -9.11 16.19 -16.79
C GLU A 123 -8.80 15.77 -18.22
N SER A 124 -7.72 16.29 -18.81
CA SER A 124 -7.23 15.85 -20.11
C SER A 124 -6.92 14.35 -20.12
N CYS A 125 -6.31 13.81 -19.07
CA CYS A 125 -6.10 12.37 -18.95
C CYS A 125 -7.42 11.60 -18.81
N VAL A 126 -8.40 12.10 -18.05
CA VAL A 126 -9.73 11.48 -17.90
C VAL A 126 -10.45 11.39 -19.25
N GLU A 127 -10.44 12.47 -20.03
CA GLU A 127 -11.00 12.50 -21.39
C GLU A 127 -10.34 11.47 -22.31
N ILE A 128 -9.00 11.36 -22.25
CA ILE A 128 -8.24 10.38 -23.04
C ILE A 128 -8.63 8.95 -22.65
N VAL A 129 -8.77 8.65 -21.34
CA VAL A 129 -9.20 7.31 -20.89
C VAL A 129 -10.60 6.98 -21.43
N HIS A 130 -11.55 7.91 -21.32
CA HIS A 130 -12.91 7.70 -21.83
C HIS A 130 -12.95 7.53 -23.35
N LYS A 131 -12.12 8.28 -24.09
CA LYS A 131 -12.03 8.18 -25.55
C LYS A 131 -11.37 6.87 -26.00
N ALA A 132 -10.32 6.43 -25.31
CA ALA A 132 -9.59 5.22 -25.67
C ALA A 132 -10.38 3.94 -25.33
N ASP A 133 -11.15 3.95 -24.23
CA ASP A 133 -11.85 2.75 -23.71
C ASP A 133 -10.88 1.55 -23.58
N PRO A 134 -9.82 1.66 -22.76
CA PRO A 134 -8.74 0.68 -22.74
C PRO A 134 -9.13 -0.60 -21.98
N SER A 135 -8.70 -1.74 -22.48
CA SER A 135 -8.77 -3.02 -21.75
C SER A 135 -7.78 -3.06 -20.58
N ILE A 136 -6.63 -2.40 -20.75
CA ILE A 136 -5.59 -2.28 -19.72
C ILE A 136 -4.88 -0.93 -19.86
N MET A 137 -4.44 -0.37 -18.73
CA MET A 137 -3.66 0.86 -18.69
C MET A 137 -2.25 0.61 -18.15
N VAL A 138 -1.27 1.25 -18.78
CA VAL A 138 0.12 1.34 -18.29
C VAL A 138 0.40 2.81 -18.00
N VAL A 139 0.75 3.13 -16.76
CA VAL A 139 0.94 4.52 -16.35
C VAL A 139 2.33 4.71 -15.76
N ASP A 140 3.02 5.72 -16.24
CA ASP A 140 4.30 6.17 -15.71
C ASP A 140 4.19 6.49 -14.21
N PHE A 141 5.12 5.95 -13.41
CA PHE A 141 5.17 6.16 -11.98
C PHE A 141 5.21 7.65 -11.59
N PHE A 142 5.94 8.48 -12.35
CA PHE A 142 6.10 9.91 -12.08
C PHE A 142 4.98 10.79 -12.64
N PHE A 143 4.04 10.22 -13.41
CA PHE A 143 2.92 10.97 -13.97
C PHE A 143 1.69 10.95 -13.04
N LEU A 144 1.73 11.80 -12.01
CA LEU A 144 0.75 11.78 -10.90
C LEU A 144 -0.70 11.91 -11.39
N GLN A 145 -0.93 12.82 -12.34
CA GLN A 145 -2.24 13.14 -12.90
C GLN A 145 -2.81 11.96 -13.69
N GLY A 146 -1.98 11.30 -14.51
CA GLY A 146 -2.39 10.07 -15.21
C GLY A 146 -2.74 8.93 -14.25
N ARG A 147 -2.04 8.83 -13.11
CA ARG A 147 -2.33 7.83 -12.07
C ARG A 147 -3.64 8.12 -11.33
N ASP A 148 -3.92 9.40 -11.07
CA ASP A 148 -5.20 9.84 -10.52
C ASP A 148 -6.33 9.60 -11.54
N ALA A 149 -6.15 9.95 -12.82
CA ALA A 149 -7.14 9.72 -13.87
C ALA A 149 -7.48 8.23 -14.02
N ALA A 150 -6.48 7.34 -14.04
CA ALA A 150 -6.70 5.89 -14.07
C ALA A 150 -7.55 5.41 -12.88
N PHE A 151 -7.25 5.90 -11.67
CA PHE A 151 -8.00 5.51 -10.48
C PHE A 151 -9.44 6.04 -10.48
N ASN A 152 -9.65 7.30 -10.87
CA ASN A 152 -10.96 7.96 -10.82
C ASN A 152 -11.90 7.47 -11.93
N THR A 153 -11.36 7.00 -13.05
CA THR A 153 -12.13 6.36 -14.14
C THR A 153 -12.41 4.88 -13.89
N GLY A 154 -12.01 4.32 -12.74
CA GLY A 154 -12.31 2.94 -12.34
C GLY A 154 -11.34 1.88 -12.89
N HIS A 155 -10.21 2.27 -13.47
CA HIS A 155 -9.23 1.36 -14.04
C HIS A 155 -8.15 0.99 -13.02
N THR A 156 -7.73 -0.28 -13.04
CA THR A 156 -6.48 -0.70 -12.39
C THR A 156 -5.36 -0.59 -13.40
N ALA A 157 -4.38 0.28 -13.15
CA ALA A 157 -3.23 0.49 -14.03
C ALA A 157 -2.01 -0.30 -13.57
N ILE A 158 -1.28 -0.85 -14.56
CA ILE A 158 0.11 -1.29 -14.40
C ILE A 158 0.96 -0.03 -14.17
N LEU A 159 1.78 -0.03 -13.12
CA LEU A 159 2.72 1.05 -12.87
C LEU A 159 4.03 0.75 -13.59
N GLN A 160 4.39 1.60 -14.54
CA GLN A 160 5.68 1.54 -15.21
C GLN A 160 6.69 2.38 -14.42
N ASN A 161 7.61 1.70 -13.75
CA ASN A 161 8.75 2.35 -13.10
C ASN A 161 9.86 2.59 -14.12
N THR A 162 10.69 3.60 -13.86
CA THR A 162 11.78 4.03 -14.75
C THR A 162 13.16 3.83 -14.14
N THR A 163 13.21 3.37 -12.88
CA THR A 163 14.44 3.26 -12.08
C THR A 163 14.60 1.84 -11.48
N ALA A 164 15.68 1.65 -10.73
CA ALA A 164 16.06 0.39 -10.09
C ALA A 164 15.06 -0.12 -9.03
N LEU A 165 15.19 -1.39 -8.62
CA LEU A 165 14.29 -2.03 -7.64
C LEU A 165 14.29 -1.34 -6.27
N SER A 166 15.40 -0.71 -5.89
CA SER A 166 15.52 0.07 -4.65
C SER A 166 14.41 1.12 -4.51
N HIS A 167 13.96 1.71 -5.62
CA HIS A 167 12.89 2.71 -5.61
C HIS A 167 11.50 2.09 -5.40
N ILE A 168 11.35 0.77 -5.53
CA ILE A 168 10.08 0.06 -5.37
C ILE A 168 10.06 -0.68 -4.02
N VAL A 169 11.09 -1.48 -3.74
CA VAL A 169 11.03 -2.51 -2.68
C VAL A 169 11.87 -2.20 -1.44
N LEU A 170 12.61 -1.08 -1.39
CA LEU A 170 13.48 -0.75 -0.24
C LEU A 170 12.69 -0.74 1.09
N GLY A 171 11.53 -0.11 1.11
CA GLY A 171 10.67 -0.05 2.30
C GLY A 171 10.03 -1.38 2.71
N LEU A 172 10.12 -2.42 1.86
CA LEU A 172 9.50 -3.74 2.09
C LEU A 172 10.48 -4.75 2.69
N GLN A 173 11.76 -4.40 2.78
CA GLN A 173 12.78 -5.35 3.20
C GLN A 173 12.59 -5.76 4.67
N LYS A 174 12.63 -7.08 4.91
CA LYS A 174 12.40 -7.68 6.24
C LYS A 174 13.40 -7.15 7.28
N ASN A 175 13.03 -7.23 8.55
CA ASN A 175 13.89 -6.86 9.69
C ASN A 175 14.45 -5.42 9.60
N ASN A 176 13.68 -4.50 9.01
CA ASN A 176 14.08 -3.11 8.78
C ASN A 176 15.42 -2.97 8.05
N ALA A 177 15.70 -3.86 7.09
CA ALA A 177 16.97 -3.86 6.35
C ALA A 177 17.23 -2.56 5.55
N TRP A 178 16.19 -1.75 5.29
CA TRP A 178 16.32 -0.39 4.77
C TRP A 178 17.15 0.54 5.67
N ALA A 179 17.29 0.24 6.96
CA ALA A 179 18.03 1.06 7.90
C ALA A 179 19.53 0.73 7.89
N TRP A 180 19.86 -0.57 7.92
CA TRP A 180 21.21 -1.06 8.24
C TRP A 180 21.89 -1.86 7.12
N LYS A 181 21.14 -2.36 6.13
CA LYS A 181 21.67 -3.26 5.10
C LYS A 181 21.84 -2.56 3.75
N TYR A 182 20.82 -1.81 3.33
CA TYR A 182 20.78 -1.18 2.01
C TYR A 182 20.94 0.35 2.12
N PRO A 183 21.77 0.96 1.27
CA PRO A 183 21.92 2.41 1.24
C PRO A 183 20.64 3.07 0.69
N LEU A 184 20.27 4.23 1.25
CA LEU A 184 19.19 5.06 0.70
C LEU A 184 19.64 5.67 -0.64
N PRO A 185 18.78 5.65 -1.68
CA PRO A 185 19.04 6.38 -2.92
C PRO A 185 19.37 7.86 -2.66
N GLY A 186 20.31 8.42 -3.44
CA GLY A 186 20.80 9.79 -3.25
C GLY A 186 21.94 9.95 -2.22
N THR A 187 22.22 8.96 -1.38
CA THR A 187 23.33 9.07 -0.40
C THR A 187 24.70 8.77 -1.02
N GLY A 188 24.77 7.99 -2.09
CA GLY A 188 26.05 7.51 -2.65
C GLY A 188 26.86 6.63 -1.69
N PHE A 189 26.22 6.10 -0.63
CA PHE A 189 26.86 5.14 0.26
C PHE A 189 27.09 3.81 -0.45
N PRO A 190 28.21 3.11 -0.16
CA PRO A 190 28.51 1.84 -0.79
C PRO A 190 27.63 0.72 -0.25
N TYR A 191 27.57 -0.38 -1.01
CA TYR A 191 26.99 -1.65 -0.59
C TYR A 191 28.07 -2.75 -0.59
N PRO A 192 28.15 -3.63 0.44
CA PRO A 192 27.38 -3.62 1.68
C PRO A 192 27.58 -2.35 2.51
N LEU A 193 26.53 -1.91 3.23
CA LEU A 193 26.58 -0.68 4.00
C LEU A 193 27.57 -0.80 5.17
N PRO A 194 28.63 0.03 5.23
CA PRO A 194 29.59 0.00 6.33
C PRO A 194 28.93 0.35 7.66
N TRP A 195 29.33 -0.31 8.74
CA TRP A 195 28.72 -0.15 10.06
C TRP A 195 28.71 1.31 10.55
N HIS A 196 29.76 2.08 10.26
CA HIS A 196 29.88 3.49 10.64
C HIS A 196 28.92 4.42 9.86
N LEU A 197 28.37 3.96 8.73
CA LEU A 197 27.37 4.70 7.94
C LEU A 197 25.93 4.32 8.27
N ILE A 198 25.69 3.22 9.02
CA ILE A 198 24.34 2.79 9.41
C ILE A 198 23.55 3.91 10.12
N PRO A 199 24.11 4.65 11.10
CA PRO A 199 23.36 5.74 11.74
C PRO A 199 22.96 6.83 10.75
N SER A 200 23.89 7.26 9.89
CA SER A 200 23.64 8.29 8.88
C SER A 200 22.61 7.85 7.83
N ASN A 201 22.68 6.60 7.37
CA ASN A 201 21.71 6.02 6.44
C ASN A 201 20.31 5.93 7.06
N THR A 202 20.22 5.38 8.27
CA THR A 202 18.96 5.28 9.02
C THR A 202 18.33 6.66 9.21
N MET A 203 19.14 7.65 9.58
CA MET A 203 18.69 9.03 9.72
C MET A 203 18.26 9.63 8.39
N ALA A 204 18.95 9.34 7.28
CA ALA A 204 18.58 9.76 5.94
C ALA A 204 17.17 9.25 5.60
N CYS A 205 16.94 7.94 5.76
CA CYS A 205 15.65 7.30 5.51
C CYS A 205 14.52 7.96 6.33
N ILE A 206 14.74 8.15 7.64
CA ILE A 206 13.73 8.74 8.54
C ILE A 206 13.47 10.21 8.17
N LYS A 207 14.51 11.01 7.90
CA LYS A 207 14.34 12.42 7.57
C LYS A 207 13.68 12.62 6.22
N THR A 208 14.07 11.87 5.19
CA THR A 208 13.43 11.89 3.89
C THR A 208 11.95 11.51 4.00
N ALA A 209 11.63 10.45 4.76
CA ALA A 209 10.24 10.09 5.02
C ALA A 209 9.47 11.21 5.75
N LYS A 210 10.04 11.81 6.80
CA LYS A 210 9.42 12.94 7.52
C LYS A 210 9.21 14.15 6.62
N MET A 211 10.18 14.51 5.80
CA MET A 211 10.11 15.61 4.85
C MET A 211 9.02 15.38 3.81
N TYR A 212 8.94 14.18 3.24
CA TYR A 212 7.85 13.81 2.35
C TYR A 212 6.47 13.92 3.02
N HIS A 213 6.35 13.59 4.30
CA HIS A 213 5.10 13.72 5.06
C HIS A 213 4.79 15.16 5.52
N GLY A 214 5.82 15.99 5.68
CA GLY A 214 5.70 17.39 6.10
C GLY A 214 5.66 18.42 4.96
N SER A 215 5.90 18.00 3.72
CA SER A 215 5.96 18.89 2.54
C SER A 215 4.71 19.77 2.40
N GLY A 216 4.93 21.09 2.25
CA GLY A 216 3.90 22.04 1.84
C GLY A 216 3.30 21.66 0.50
N ARG A 217 4.16 21.36 -0.49
CA ARG A 217 3.73 21.02 -1.84
C ARG A 217 2.79 19.81 -1.91
N ARG A 218 3.09 18.77 -1.14
CA ARG A 218 2.22 17.61 -1.02
C ARG A 218 0.87 17.98 -0.40
N ARG A 219 0.85 18.89 0.58
CA ARG A 219 -0.40 19.39 1.19
C ARG A 219 -1.20 20.17 0.16
N ASP A 220 -0.57 21.05 -0.60
CA ASP A 220 -1.25 21.84 -1.64
C ASP A 220 -1.93 20.92 -2.68
N ILE A 221 -1.19 19.98 -3.28
CA ILE A 221 -1.76 19.04 -4.25
C ILE A 221 -2.87 18.19 -3.61
N ARG A 222 -2.70 17.75 -2.37
CA ARG A 222 -3.76 17.03 -1.66
C ARG A 222 -5.01 17.91 -1.51
N ASP A 223 -4.84 19.18 -1.18
CA ASP A 223 -5.95 20.10 -0.95
C ASP A 223 -6.65 20.46 -2.28
N TRP A 224 -5.90 20.61 -3.38
CA TRP A 224 -6.46 20.73 -4.74
C TRP A 224 -7.26 19.49 -5.13
N ARG A 225 -6.72 18.30 -4.86
CA ARG A 225 -7.41 17.02 -5.11
C ARG A 225 -8.71 16.92 -4.29
N ILE A 226 -8.69 17.35 -3.03
CA ILE A 226 -9.90 17.39 -2.20
C ILE A 226 -10.92 18.37 -2.78
N LYS A 227 -10.50 19.58 -3.14
CA LYS A 227 -11.36 20.63 -3.72
C LYS A 227 -12.02 20.19 -5.02
N HIS A 228 -11.26 19.51 -5.89
CA HIS A 228 -11.73 19.06 -7.20
C HIS A 228 -12.29 17.63 -7.22
N LYS A 229 -12.51 17.03 -6.04
CA LYS A 229 -13.01 15.64 -5.94
C LYS A 229 -12.13 14.64 -6.74
N ILE A 230 -10.82 14.86 -6.78
CA ILE A 230 -9.85 13.92 -7.32
C ILE A 230 -9.48 12.93 -6.21
N HIS A 231 -9.75 11.66 -6.47
CA HIS A 231 -9.76 10.67 -5.42
C HIS A 231 -8.61 9.67 -5.48
N GLY A 232 -8.44 8.92 -4.40
CA GLY A 232 -7.42 7.87 -4.27
C GLY A 232 -6.28 8.28 -3.35
N ARG A 233 -5.39 7.32 -3.05
CA ARG A 233 -4.15 7.65 -2.32
C ARG A 233 -3.33 8.61 -3.16
N PHE A 234 -2.62 9.52 -2.50
CA PHE A 234 -1.69 10.41 -3.18
C PHE A 234 -0.73 9.56 -4.04
N PRO A 235 -0.60 9.82 -5.35
CA PRO A 235 0.08 8.90 -6.25
C PRO A 235 1.52 8.56 -5.79
N PHE A 236 2.25 9.51 -5.19
CA PHE A 236 3.61 9.25 -4.68
C PHE A 236 3.68 8.63 -3.26
N ALA A 237 2.56 8.34 -2.58
CA ALA A 237 2.54 7.91 -1.17
C ALA A 237 3.16 6.53 -0.92
N ASP A 238 3.10 5.63 -1.89
CA ASP A 238 3.66 4.30 -1.78
C ASP A 238 4.43 4.00 -3.08
N ALA A 239 5.73 3.77 -2.97
CA ALA A 239 6.56 3.43 -4.13
C ALA A 239 6.26 2.01 -4.65
N TRP A 240 5.79 1.12 -3.76
CA TRP A 240 5.17 -0.15 -4.09
C TRP A 240 3.72 -0.19 -3.61
N ARG A 241 2.91 -0.96 -4.34
CA ARG A 241 1.51 -1.22 -4.02
C ARG A 241 1.27 -2.73 -4.16
N PRO A 242 0.65 -3.43 -3.20
CA PRO A 242 0.27 -4.85 -3.33
C PRO A 242 -0.81 -5.09 -4.41
N ASP A 243 -1.20 -4.02 -5.07
CA ASP A 243 -2.54 -3.69 -5.49
C ASP A 243 -2.60 -3.37 -6.99
N ARG A 244 -1.41 -3.34 -7.58
CA ARG A 244 -1.09 -3.06 -8.96
C ARG A 244 0.09 -3.94 -9.32
N LEU A 245 0.20 -4.28 -10.59
CA LEU A 245 1.43 -4.80 -11.13
C LEU A 245 2.43 -3.64 -11.29
N HIS A 246 3.68 -3.86 -10.94
CA HIS A 246 4.78 -2.93 -11.18
C HIS A 246 5.70 -3.54 -12.24
N LEU A 247 5.93 -2.83 -13.33
CA LEU A 247 6.94 -3.19 -14.32
C LEU A 247 8.18 -2.33 -14.04
N SER A 248 9.34 -2.95 -13.97
CA SER A 248 10.62 -2.27 -13.74
C SER A 248 11.62 -2.61 -14.85
N PRO A 249 12.41 -1.62 -15.32
CA PRO A 249 13.52 -1.85 -16.23
C PRO A 249 14.74 -2.47 -15.52
N ALA A 250 14.60 -2.87 -14.26
CA ALA A 250 15.64 -3.55 -13.50
C ALA A 250 15.68 -5.05 -13.78
N LEU A 251 16.88 -5.60 -13.68
CA LEU A 251 17.16 -7.03 -13.65
C LEU A 251 17.66 -7.37 -12.25
N LYS A 252 17.11 -8.39 -11.59
CA LYS A 252 17.42 -8.71 -10.17
C LYS A 252 18.92 -8.92 -9.94
N GLU A 253 19.59 -9.52 -10.92
CA GLU A 253 21.02 -9.83 -10.91
C GLU A 253 21.91 -8.58 -11.00
N LEU A 254 21.36 -7.46 -11.47
CA LEU A 254 22.06 -6.17 -11.52
C LEU A 254 21.79 -5.30 -10.30
N ASP A 255 20.81 -5.67 -9.47
CA ASP A 255 20.37 -4.88 -8.34
C ASP A 255 20.95 -5.39 -7.02
N TRP A 256 20.76 -4.62 -5.94
CA TRP A 256 21.05 -5.15 -4.60
C TRP A 256 20.20 -6.40 -4.35
N PRO A 257 20.64 -7.35 -3.51
CA PRO A 257 19.94 -8.61 -3.28
C PRO A 257 18.66 -8.39 -2.45
N PHE A 258 17.65 -7.76 -3.05
CA PHE A 258 16.37 -7.42 -2.45
C PHE A 258 15.41 -8.60 -2.48
N ASP A 259 14.58 -8.70 -1.43
CA ASP A 259 13.34 -9.46 -1.50
C ASP A 259 12.34 -8.71 -2.41
N VAL A 260 11.97 -9.30 -3.54
CA VAL A 260 11.07 -8.69 -4.54
C VAL A 260 9.73 -9.43 -4.55
N PRO A 261 8.60 -8.74 -4.26
CA PRO A 261 7.26 -9.35 -4.31
C PRO A 261 6.85 -9.82 -5.71
N ASP A 262 5.95 -10.81 -5.78
CA ASP A 262 5.51 -11.42 -7.05
C ASP A 262 4.80 -10.44 -8.00
N ASN A 263 4.21 -9.37 -7.46
CA ASN A 263 3.55 -8.34 -8.25
C ASN A 263 4.52 -7.25 -8.77
N VAL A 264 5.83 -7.43 -8.59
CA VAL A 264 6.89 -6.59 -9.17
C VAL A 264 7.66 -7.42 -10.20
N VAL A 265 7.47 -7.09 -11.48
CA VAL A 265 8.15 -7.75 -12.59
C VAL A 265 9.41 -6.96 -12.92
N ALA A 266 10.55 -7.46 -12.44
CA ALA A 266 11.88 -7.01 -12.81
C ALA A 266 12.25 -7.60 -14.19
N CYS A 267 11.70 -7.00 -15.25
CA CYS A 267 11.86 -7.49 -16.61
C CYS A 267 13.08 -6.92 -17.33
N GLY A 268 13.89 -6.08 -16.70
CA GLY A 268 14.93 -5.30 -17.36
C GLY A 268 16.11 -6.05 -17.99
N PRO A 269 16.94 -5.34 -18.78
CA PRO A 269 16.78 -3.94 -19.15
C PRO A 269 15.71 -3.71 -20.24
N ILE A 270 14.95 -2.61 -20.15
CA ILE A 270 14.01 -2.19 -21.20
C ILE A 270 14.66 -1.06 -22.00
N LEU A 271 15.16 -1.38 -23.19
CA LEU A 271 15.85 -0.42 -24.07
C LEU A 271 15.04 -0.11 -25.32
N LEU A 272 15.10 1.14 -25.77
CA LEU A 272 14.46 1.63 -26.98
C LEU A 272 15.26 1.20 -28.22
N PRO A 273 14.69 0.40 -29.15
CA PRO A 273 15.39 0.04 -30.37
C PRO A 273 15.65 1.26 -31.24
N CYS A 274 16.84 1.30 -31.83
CA CYS A 274 17.32 2.40 -32.66
C CYS A 274 17.91 1.87 -33.98
N ALA A 275 17.96 2.72 -35.00
CA ALA A 275 18.64 2.39 -36.25
C ALA A 275 20.17 2.33 -36.04
N SER A 276 20.89 1.65 -36.93
CA SER A 276 22.35 1.59 -36.85
C SER A 276 23.01 2.97 -36.95
N VAL A 277 24.23 3.13 -36.43
CA VAL A 277 25.01 4.38 -36.59
C VAL A 277 25.13 4.75 -38.05
N LYS A 278 25.50 3.79 -38.92
CA LYS A 278 25.60 4.00 -40.37
C LYS A 278 24.34 4.56 -41.02
N THR A 279 23.16 4.17 -40.53
CA THR A 279 21.88 4.68 -41.04
C THR A 279 21.59 6.10 -40.57
N GLN A 280 21.95 6.42 -39.34
CA GLN A 280 21.70 7.72 -38.72
C GLN A 280 22.75 8.78 -39.15
N ASP A 281 24.02 8.40 -39.17
CA ASP A 281 25.17 9.23 -39.51
C ASP A 281 26.34 8.36 -40.04
N PRO A 282 26.49 8.21 -41.38
CA PRO A 282 27.59 7.47 -41.99
C PRO A 282 28.99 8.03 -41.69
N GLU A 283 29.10 9.33 -41.42
CA GLU A 283 30.38 9.96 -41.10
C GLU A 283 30.83 9.54 -39.70
N MET A 284 29.91 9.58 -38.73
CA MET A 284 30.15 9.09 -37.37
C MET A 284 30.50 7.61 -37.36
N ASP A 285 29.82 6.78 -38.16
CA ASP A 285 30.13 5.36 -38.32
C ASP A 285 31.58 5.15 -38.78
N THR A 286 31.99 5.88 -39.82
CA THR A 286 33.35 5.86 -40.36
C THR A 286 34.37 6.33 -39.32
N TRP A 287 34.02 7.34 -38.52
CA TRP A 287 34.90 7.88 -37.48
C TRP A 287 35.08 6.91 -36.30
N LEU A 288 34.00 6.30 -35.80
CA LEU A 288 34.03 5.29 -34.73
C LEU A 288 34.80 4.03 -35.16
N ALA A 289 34.83 3.72 -36.45
CA ALA A 289 35.59 2.59 -36.98
C ALA A 289 37.12 2.78 -36.92
N LYS A 290 37.62 4.02 -36.73
CA LYS A 290 39.06 4.33 -36.72
C LYS A 290 39.76 3.80 -35.47
N ALA A 291 39.13 3.92 -34.29
CA ALA A 291 39.79 3.59 -33.04
C ALA A 291 38.81 3.25 -31.89
N PRO A 292 39.29 2.55 -30.84
CA PRO A 292 38.58 2.45 -29.57
C PRO A 292 38.18 3.83 -29.03
N THR A 293 36.90 3.99 -28.69
CA THR A 293 36.33 5.29 -28.32
C THR A 293 35.85 5.31 -26.87
N ILE A 294 36.16 6.39 -26.15
CA ILE A 294 35.52 6.75 -24.88
C ILE A 294 34.32 7.62 -25.19
N LEU A 295 33.12 7.17 -24.81
CA LEU A 295 31.89 7.95 -24.96
C LEU A 295 31.61 8.71 -23.67
N VAL A 296 31.58 10.04 -23.73
CA VAL A 296 31.21 10.91 -22.62
C VAL A 296 29.80 11.45 -22.86
N ASN A 297 28.81 10.94 -22.13
CA ASN A 297 27.42 11.32 -22.24
C ASN A 297 26.77 11.44 -20.85
N LEU A 298 26.63 12.67 -20.36
CA LEU A 298 26.03 12.96 -19.06
C LEU A 298 24.50 13.06 -19.11
N GLY A 299 23.85 12.58 -20.18
CA GLY A 299 22.40 12.48 -20.29
C GLY A 299 21.75 13.68 -20.99
N THR A 300 20.43 13.80 -20.86
CA THR A 300 19.65 14.86 -21.52
C THR A 300 19.41 16.07 -20.63
N LEU A 301 19.47 15.90 -19.30
CA LEU A 301 19.19 16.95 -18.31
C LEU A 301 20.45 17.57 -17.71
N TYR A 302 21.63 17.03 -18.01
CA TYR A 302 22.89 17.52 -17.45
C TYR A 302 23.50 18.57 -18.39
N ALA A 303 23.24 19.85 -18.10
CA ALA A 303 24.02 20.96 -18.63
C ALA A 303 25.10 21.35 -17.60
N PRO A 304 26.37 20.94 -17.78
CA PRO A 304 27.40 21.23 -16.80
C PRO A 304 27.63 22.73 -16.71
N ASP A 305 27.91 23.19 -15.50
CA ASP A 305 28.55 24.48 -15.30
C ASP A 305 29.88 24.53 -16.09
N PRO A 306 30.24 25.67 -16.71
CA PRO A 306 31.50 25.81 -17.43
C PRO A 306 32.74 25.33 -16.69
N ASP A 307 32.85 25.61 -15.38
CA ASP A 307 33.99 25.13 -14.59
C ASP A 307 33.99 23.61 -14.50
N VAL A 308 32.82 22.99 -14.35
CA VAL A 308 32.67 21.53 -14.37
C VAL A 308 33.09 20.96 -15.74
N ALA A 309 32.70 21.60 -16.84
CA ALA A 309 33.13 21.22 -18.18
C ALA A 309 34.65 21.32 -18.35
N LEU A 310 35.27 22.38 -17.82
CA LEU A 310 36.73 22.53 -17.79
C LEU A 310 37.44 21.40 -17.04
N HIS A 311 36.89 20.98 -15.89
CA HIS A 311 37.46 19.88 -15.12
C HIS A 311 37.31 18.53 -15.85
N ILE A 312 36.20 18.31 -16.57
CA ILE A 312 36.03 17.14 -17.45
C ILE A 312 37.08 17.17 -18.57
N ALA A 313 37.19 18.29 -19.30
CA ALA A 313 38.14 18.44 -20.40
C ALA A 313 39.58 18.19 -19.93
N SER A 314 39.95 18.78 -18.79
CA SER A 314 41.27 18.60 -18.17
C SER A 314 41.52 17.16 -17.72
N GLY A 315 40.49 16.48 -17.21
CA GLY A 315 40.61 15.08 -16.80
C GLY A 315 40.77 14.12 -17.97
N LEU A 316 40.03 14.36 -19.06
CA LEU A 316 40.18 13.65 -20.33
C LEU A 316 41.57 13.88 -20.92
N LYS A 317 42.03 15.14 -20.95
CA LYS A 317 43.38 15.49 -21.41
C LYS A 317 44.46 14.77 -20.60
N GLY A 318 44.39 14.84 -19.27
CA GLY A 318 45.32 14.14 -18.39
C GLY A 318 45.30 12.62 -18.57
N PHE A 319 44.15 12.04 -18.95
CA PHE A 319 44.09 10.63 -19.35
C PHE A 319 44.82 10.39 -20.66
N LEU A 320 44.48 11.12 -21.73
CA LEU A 320 45.05 10.95 -23.08
C LEU A 320 46.57 11.16 -23.11
N ASP A 321 47.10 12.06 -22.30
CA ASP A 321 48.53 12.30 -22.15
C ASP A 321 49.25 11.10 -21.53
N SER A 322 48.67 10.55 -20.46
CA SER A 322 49.22 9.43 -19.71
C SER A 322 48.97 8.05 -20.32
N TRP A 323 47.96 7.92 -21.21
CA TRP A 323 47.57 6.63 -21.76
C TRP A 323 48.62 6.16 -22.76
N PRO A 324 49.13 4.90 -22.64
CA PRO A 324 50.21 4.41 -23.50
C PRO A 324 49.80 4.34 -24.98
N ASP A 325 48.57 3.91 -25.25
CA ASP A 325 48.05 3.81 -26.61
C ASP A 325 47.53 5.17 -27.09
N LYS A 326 48.19 5.75 -28.09
CA LYS A 326 47.75 7.03 -28.67
C LYS A 326 46.58 6.87 -29.64
N ASN A 327 46.18 5.64 -29.96
CA ASN A 327 45.04 5.32 -30.82
C ASN A 327 43.73 5.17 -30.04
N VAL A 328 43.47 6.01 -29.03
CA VAL A 328 42.16 6.08 -28.34
C VAL A 328 41.48 7.40 -28.66
N GLN A 329 40.21 7.35 -29.04
CA GLN A 329 39.36 8.49 -29.37
C GLN A 329 38.44 8.88 -28.19
N VAL A 330 37.95 10.11 -28.20
CA VAL A 330 36.90 10.57 -27.26
C VAL A 330 35.76 11.22 -28.03
N LEU A 331 34.55 10.77 -27.76
CA LEU A 331 33.32 11.37 -28.26
C LEU A 331 32.55 11.95 -27.08
N TRP A 332 32.35 13.27 -27.05
CA TRP A 332 31.76 13.94 -25.90
C TRP A 332 30.54 14.79 -26.28
N LYS A 333 29.39 14.45 -25.69
CA LYS A 333 28.20 15.29 -25.69
C LYS A 333 28.30 16.37 -24.61
N LEU A 334 28.39 17.63 -25.02
CA LEU A 334 28.46 18.79 -24.13
C LEU A 334 27.35 19.80 -24.46
N PRO A 335 26.14 19.63 -23.91
CA PRO A 335 25.06 20.57 -24.13
C PRO A 335 25.39 21.94 -23.52
N LYS A 336 24.99 23.01 -24.20
CA LYS A 336 25.13 24.39 -23.72
C LYS A 336 23.86 24.83 -23.00
N HIS A 337 24.00 25.51 -21.87
CA HIS A 337 22.85 26.05 -21.16
C HIS A 337 22.29 27.29 -21.88
N PRO A 338 20.96 27.48 -22.01
CA PRO A 338 20.37 28.58 -22.80
C PRO A 338 20.72 30.01 -22.35
N HIS A 339 21.23 30.17 -21.12
CA HIS A 339 21.57 31.46 -20.53
C HIS A 339 23.08 31.75 -20.49
N ASP A 340 23.91 30.84 -21.02
CA ASP A 340 25.36 31.02 -21.04
C ASP A 340 25.83 31.53 -22.40
N ASP A 341 26.85 32.39 -22.39
CA ASP A 341 27.52 32.83 -23.61
C ASP A 341 28.25 31.65 -24.27
N ASP A 342 28.08 31.52 -25.58
CA ASP A 342 28.66 30.42 -26.39
C ASP A 342 30.19 30.28 -26.22
N ASP A 343 30.89 31.40 -26.04
CA ASP A 343 32.35 31.43 -25.92
C ASP A 343 32.85 30.76 -24.63
N VAL A 344 32.03 30.74 -23.58
CA VAL A 344 32.40 30.18 -22.28
C VAL A 344 32.65 28.67 -22.38
N TYR A 345 31.84 27.96 -23.17
CA TYR A 345 32.03 26.52 -23.39
C TYR A 345 33.24 26.22 -24.30
N ASN A 346 33.56 27.10 -25.26
CA ASN A 346 34.78 26.95 -26.06
C ASN A 346 36.04 27.07 -25.18
N ARG A 347 36.06 28.06 -24.26
CA ARG A 347 37.15 28.18 -23.28
C ARG A 347 37.26 26.98 -22.36
N SER A 348 36.11 26.43 -21.94
CA SER A 348 36.05 25.26 -21.05
C SER A 348 36.68 24.01 -21.66
N VAL A 349 36.66 23.87 -23.00
CA VAL A 349 37.24 22.70 -23.68
C VAL A 349 38.62 22.95 -24.28
N GLY A 350 39.22 24.12 -24.02
CA GLY A 350 40.52 24.51 -24.59
C GLY A 350 41.67 23.56 -24.28
N ALA A 351 41.60 22.80 -23.19
CA ALA A 351 42.59 21.77 -22.85
C ALA A 351 42.67 20.61 -23.86
N LEU A 352 41.65 20.45 -24.72
CA LEU A 352 41.54 19.39 -25.73
C LEU A 352 41.67 19.92 -27.17
N GLU A 353 42.11 21.17 -27.35
CA GLU A 353 42.10 21.84 -28.66
C GLU A 353 42.98 21.12 -29.70
N GLU A 354 44.16 20.63 -29.31
CA GLU A 354 45.05 19.90 -30.22
C GLU A 354 44.46 18.54 -30.63
N GLU A 355 43.81 17.82 -29.70
CA GLU A 355 43.12 16.57 -29.99
C GLU A 355 41.86 16.78 -30.84
N ARG A 356 41.22 17.94 -30.75
CA ARG A 356 40.12 18.33 -31.64
C ARG A 356 40.61 18.60 -33.06
N LYS A 357 41.71 19.35 -33.21
CA LYS A 357 42.32 19.63 -34.53
C LYS A 357 42.77 18.36 -35.26
N THR A 358 43.20 17.35 -34.52
CA THR A 358 43.61 16.04 -35.06
C THR A 358 42.45 15.04 -35.21
N ASP A 359 41.20 15.48 -34.98
CA ASP A 359 39.98 14.65 -35.04
C ASP A 359 40.02 13.42 -34.11
N ARG A 360 40.84 13.46 -33.06
CA ARG A 360 40.93 12.43 -32.01
C ARG A 360 39.84 12.63 -30.95
N VAL A 361 39.41 13.87 -30.74
CA VAL A 361 38.34 14.25 -29.81
C VAL A 361 37.26 15.00 -30.59
N ARG A 362 36.03 14.49 -30.56
CA ARG A 362 34.85 15.19 -31.10
C ARG A 362 33.93 15.63 -29.95
N ILE A 363 33.60 16.91 -29.91
CA ILE A 363 32.70 17.50 -28.92
C ILE A 363 31.53 18.15 -29.64
N GLN A 364 30.31 17.74 -29.30
CA GLN A 364 29.09 18.28 -29.89
C GLN A 364 28.03 18.55 -28.82
N PRO A 365 27.17 19.56 -28.98
CA PRO A 365 26.09 19.82 -28.04
C PRO A 365 25.03 18.73 -28.03
N TRP A 366 24.82 18.09 -29.18
CA TRP A 366 23.89 16.99 -29.36
C TRP A 366 24.40 16.06 -30.46
N PHE A 367 24.10 14.77 -30.36
CA PHE A 367 24.37 13.78 -31.40
C PHE A 367 23.06 13.44 -32.10
N GLU A 368 23.07 13.40 -33.43
CA GLU A 368 21.94 12.86 -34.21
C GLU A 368 21.79 11.34 -34.00
N VAL A 369 22.92 10.66 -33.74
CA VAL A 369 22.98 9.23 -33.45
C VAL A 369 22.61 8.95 -32.00
N GLU A 370 21.67 8.03 -31.80
CA GLU A 370 21.30 7.55 -30.47
C GLU A 370 22.47 6.86 -29.73
N PRO A 371 22.73 7.14 -28.43
CA PRO A 371 23.84 6.55 -27.69
C PRO A 371 23.88 5.01 -27.69
N LEU A 372 22.71 4.37 -27.65
CA LEU A 372 22.60 2.91 -27.74
C LEU A 372 23.20 2.38 -29.05
N ALA A 373 22.92 3.02 -30.18
CA ALA A 373 23.46 2.60 -31.48
C ALA A 373 24.99 2.68 -31.50
N MET A 374 25.56 3.71 -30.86
CA MET A 374 27.02 3.83 -30.71
C MET A 374 27.61 2.69 -29.88
N LEU A 375 26.96 2.32 -28.78
CA LEU A 375 27.40 1.22 -27.92
C LEU A 375 27.34 -0.13 -28.65
N GLU A 376 26.30 -0.36 -29.46
CA GLU A 376 26.09 -1.58 -30.26
C GLU A 376 27.18 -1.79 -31.34
N THR A 377 27.92 -0.76 -31.73
CA THR A 377 29.06 -0.90 -32.66
C THR A 377 30.21 -1.75 -32.10
N GLY A 378 30.27 -1.93 -30.78
CA GLY A 378 31.40 -2.56 -30.10
C GLY A 378 32.69 -1.71 -30.12
N ARG A 379 32.64 -0.46 -30.62
CA ARG A 379 33.80 0.46 -30.66
C ARG A 379 33.93 1.32 -29.41
N ILE A 380 32.86 1.46 -28.64
CA ILE A 380 32.89 2.15 -27.35
C ILE A 380 33.52 1.23 -26.30
N VAL A 381 34.70 1.57 -25.80
CA VAL A 381 35.45 0.75 -24.82
C VAL A 381 35.28 1.22 -23.38
N CYS A 382 34.77 2.42 -23.17
CA CYS A 382 34.41 2.94 -21.86
C CYS A 382 33.28 3.97 -22.01
N SER A 383 32.25 3.84 -21.18
CA SER A 383 31.16 4.81 -21.11
C SER A 383 31.32 5.69 -19.88
N VAL A 384 31.55 6.99 -20.11
CA VAL A 384 31.56 8.02 -19.07
C VAL A 384 30.17 8.66 -19.02
N HIS A 385 29.42 8.44 -17.96
CA HIS A 385 28.05 8.92 -17.87
C HIS A 385 27.67 9.34 -16.46
N HIS A 386 26.61 10.12 -16.34
CA HIS A 386 26.12 10.60 -15.04
C HIS A 386 25.52 9.48 -14.17
N GLY A 387 25.02 8.39 -14.75
CA GLY A 387 24.45 7.27 -13.98
C GLY A 387 22.93 7.23 -13.98
N GLY A 388 22.26 7.99 -14.85
CA GLY A 388 20.83 7.82 -15.09
C GLY A 388 20.50 6.42 -15.62
N ALA A 389 19.30 5.94 -15.31
CA ALA A 389 18.86 4.57 -15.56
C ALA A 389 19.07 4.11 -17.01
N ASN A 390 18.73 4.92 -18.03
CA ASN A 390 18.92 4.53 -19.43
C ASN A 390 20.40 4.29 -19.75
N SER A 391 21.28 5.26 -19.50
CA SER A 391 22.72 5.13 -19.79
C SER A 391 23.38 3.98 -19.03
N TRP A 392 22.93 3.74 -17.78
CA TRP A 392 23.34 2.59 -16.99
C TRP A 392 23.01 1.27 -17.70
N TYR A 393 21.75 1.11 -18.12
CA TYR A 393 21.27 -0.12 -18.75
C TYR A 393 21.81 -0.32 -20.18
N GLU A 394 21.91 0.74 -20.97
CA GLU A 394 22.47 0.73 -22.33
C GLU A 394 23.92 0.22 -22.31
N ALA A 395 24.75 0.73 -21.40
CA ALA A 395 26.14 0.32 -21.29
C ALA A 395 26.29 -1.12 -20.75
N ILE A 396 25.51 -1.52 -19.72
CA ILE A 396 25.53 -2.90 -19.20
C ILE A 396 25.11 -3.90 -20.26
N GLN A 397 24.03 -3.63 -21.00
CA GLN A 397 23.51 -4.56 -21.99
C GLN A 397 24.54 -4.79 -23.10
N ASN A 398 25.31 -3.76 -23.46
CA ASN A 398 26.38 -3.85 -24.46
C ASN A 398 27.73 -4.28 -23.89
N GLY A 399 27.83 -4.61 -22.60
CA GLY A 399 29.05 -5.10 -21.97
C GLY A 399 30.18 -4.08 -21.90
N VAL A 400 29.83 -2.79 -21.80
CA VAL A 400 30.77 -1.67 -21.80
C VAL A 400 31.04 -1.21 -20.35
N PRO A 401 32.31 -1.18 -19.90
CA PRO A 401 32.69 -0.68 -18.59
C PRO A 401 32.35 0.81 -18.36
N HIS A 402 32.14 1.17 -17.10
CA HIS A 402 31.62 2.48 -16.73
C HIS A 402 32.64 3.33 -15.96
N VAL A 403 32.67 4.64 -16.25
CA VAL A 403 33.12 5.67 -15.31
C VAL A 403 31.92 6.58 -15.03
N ILE A 404 31.38 6.49 -13.81
CA ILE A 404 30.13 7.17 -13.49
C ILE A 404 30.44 8.47 -12.74
N LEU A 405 29.90 9.57 -13.25
CA LEU A 405 30.02 10.93 -12.69
C LEU A 405 28.66 11.39 -12.16
N PRO A 406 28.14 10.78 -11.07
CA PRO A 406 26.82 11.11 -10.57
C PRO A 406 26.75 12.51 -9.98
N ALA A 407 25.57 13.09 -10.12
CA ALA A 407 25.29 14.44 -9.66
C ALA A 407 23.93 14.59 -8.94
N TRP A 408 23.08 13.56 -8.96
CA TRP A 408 21.81 13.55 -8.23
C TRP A 408 21.26 12.12 -7.98
N GLN A 409 20.43 11.98 -6.95
CA GLN A 409 19.52 10.88 -6.66
C GLN A 409 20.03 9.47 -6.99
N ASP A 410 19.32 8.76 -7.86
CA ASP A 410 19.55 7.39 -8.30
C ASP A 410 20.88 7.23 -9.04
N CYS A 411 21.43 8.31 -9.60
CA CYS A 411 22.74 8.27 -10.24
C CYS A 411 23.83 7.87 -9.24
N TYR A 412 23.75 8.35 -8.00
CA TYR A 412 24.67 7.97 -6.93
C TYR A 412 24.59 6.48 -6.59
N GLU A 413 23.38 5.92 -6.69
CA GLU A 413 23.18 4.49 -6.46
C GLU A 413 23.81 3.67 -7.59
N ASN A 414 23.57 4.04 -8.85
CA ASN A 414 24.19 3.36 -10.01
C ASN A 414 25.72 3.45 -9.97
N ALA A 415 26.29 4.57 -9.51
CA ALA A 415 27.73 4.70 -9.30
C ALA A 415 28.27 3.70 -8.25
N ALA A 416 27.58 3.56 -7.10
CA ALA A 416 27.95 2.57 -6.09
C ALA A 416 27.74 1.13 -6.59
N ARG A 417 26.70 0.89 -7.39
CA ARG A 417 26.37 -0.40 -8.01
C ARG A 417 27.42 -0.82 -9.02
N ALA A 418 27.97 0.11 -9.81
CA ALA A 418 29.07 -0.16 -10.73
C ALA A 418 30.31 -0.71 -10.01
N GLU A 419 30.67 -0.11 -8.87
CA GLU A 419 31.80 -0.56 -8.05
C GLU A 419 31.52 -1.93 -7.42
N TRP A 420 30.32 -2.15 -6.88
CA TRP A 420 29.93 -3.41 -6.26
C TRP A 420 29.89 -4.58 -7.27
N LEU A 421 29.33 -4.35 -8.46
CA LEU A 421 29.31 -5.33 -9.54
C LEU A 421 30.70 -5.56 -10.15
N GLY A 422 31.65 -4.65 -9.93
CA GLY A 422 32.99 -4.73 -10.53
C GLY A 422 33.01 -4.41 -12.02
N ILE A 423 32.11 -3.55 -12.50
CA ILE A 423 31.98 -3.15 -13.92
C ILE A 423 32.37 -1.68 -14.17
N GLY A 424 32.66 -0.93 -13.12
CA GLY A 424 33.06 0.46 -13.29
C GLY A 424 33.56 1.12 -12.02
N VAL A 425 33.74 2.44 -12.11
CA VAL A 425 34.26 3.29 -11.03
C VAL A 425 33.36 4.50 -10.84
N TYR A 426 33.11 4.86 -9.58
CA TYR A 426 32.53 6.15 -9.21
C TYR A 426 33.62 7.23 -9.35
N GLY A 427 33.58 7.98 -10.46
CA GLY A 427 34.68 8.79 -10.97
C GLY A 427 34.82 10.22 -10.42
N ASN A 428 33.90 10.69 -9.57
CA ASN A 428 33.96 12.01 -8.92
C ASN A 428 33.58 11.96 -7.42
N LYS A 429 33.83 10.85 -6.74
CA LYS A 429 33.41 10.62 -5.36
C LYS A 429 33.95 11.68 -4.39
N SER A 430 35.13 12.26 -4.67
CA SER A 430 35.74 13.29 -3.80
C SER A 430 35.10 14.67 -3.91
N ARG A 431 34.39 14.96 -5.02
CA ARG A 431 33.85 16.29 -5.33
C ARG A 431 32.39 16.32 -5.75
N ALA A 432 31.72 15.17 -5.82
CA ALA A 432 30.34 15.07 -6.29
C ALA A 432 29.40 16.10 -5.62
N PRO A 433 28.56 16.81 -6.39
CA PRO A 433 28.26 16.58 -7.81
C PRO A 433 29.31 17.18 -8.78
N ASN A 434 30.28 17.95 -8.27
CA ASN A 434 31.37 18.50 -9.08
C ASN A 434 32.42 17.43 -9.43
N ILE A 435 33.42 17.83 -10.21
CA ILE A 435 34.42 16.91 -10.78
C ILE A 435 35.83 17.40 -10.46
N ASP A 436 36.69 16.47 -10.00
CA ASP A 436 38.13 16.68 -9.95
C ASP A 436 38.79 16.04 -11.18
N SER A 437 39.62 16.81 -11.90
CA SER A 437 40.23 16.36 -13.15
C SER A 437 41.20 15.19 -12.95
N LYS A 438 41.94 15.16 -11.83
CA LYS A 438 42.88 14.07 -11.52
C LYS A 438 42.13 12.80 -11.13
N GLU A 439 41.03 12.92 -10.40
CA GLU A 439 40.14 11.82 -10.04
C GLU A 439 39.55 11.16 -11.29
N LEU A 440 38.96 11.96 -12.20
CA LEU A 440 38.43 11.46 -13.47
C LEU A 440 39.50 10.75 -14.30
N SER A 441 40.66 11.40 -14.47
CA SER A 441 41.79 10.84 -15.21
C SER A 441 42.27 9.51 -14.62
N LYS A 442 42.31 9.40 -13.29
CA LYS A 442 42.65 8.16 -12.57
C LYS A 442 41.58 7.09 -12.73
N ALA A 443 40.29 7.46 -12.70
CA ALA A 443 39.18 6.54 -12.89
C ALA A 443 39.21 5.92 -14.30
N LEU A 444 39.41 6.72 -15.33
CA LEU A 444 39.56 6.26 -16.72
C LEU A 444 40.74 5.29 -16.87
N ARG A 445 41.93 5.66 -16.37
CA ARG A 445 43.09 4.76 -16.36
C ARG A 445 42.78 3.43 -15.67
N LYS A 446 42.13 3.47 -14.50
CA LYS A 446 41.81 2.27 -13.73
C LYS A 446 40.85 1.34 -14.48
N VAL A 447 39.80 1.89 -15.08
CA VAL A 447 38.81 1.09 -15.83
C VAL A 447 39.43 0.52 -17.10
N MET A 448 40.14 1.33 -17.88
CA MET A 448 40.69 0.92 -19.16
C MET A 448 41.93 0.01 -19.07
N SER A 449 42.67 0.02 -17.95
CA SER A 449 43.86 -0.83 -17.78
C SER A 449 43.58 -2.21 -17.19
N SER A 450 42.35 -2.46 -16.72
CA SER A 450 42.02 -3.70 -16.02
C SER A 450 40.96 -4.51 -16.76
N ASP A 451 41.38 -5.60 -17.39
CA ASP A 451 40.52 -6.55 -18.09
C ASP A 451 39.38 -7.11 -17.23
N SER A 452 39.51 -7.07 -15.90
CA SER A 452 38.48 -7.52 -14.97
C SER A 452 37.16 -6.79 -15.18
N TYR A 453 37.19 -5.47 -15.45
CA TYR A 453 35.99 -4.67 -15.66
C TYR A 453 35.28 -5.10 -16.94
N GLN A 454 36.03 -5.23 -18.05
CA GLN A 454 35.50 -5.69 -19.33
C GLN A 454 34.91 -7.10 -19.24
N LYS A 455 35.64 -8.04 -18.62
CA LYS A 455 35.18 -9.42 -18.43
C LYS A 455 33.87 -9.46 -17.64
N LYS A 456 33.77 -8.66 -16.58
CA LYS A 456 32.56 -8.64 -15.74
C LYS A 456 31.39 -7.95 -16.44
N ALA A 457 31.62 -6.84 -17.14
CA ALA A 457 30.59 -6.19 -17.96
C ALA A 457 30.06 -7.14 -19.04
N THR A 458 30.95 -7.87 -19.72
CA THR A 458 30.57 -8.89 -20.72
C THR A 458 29.76 -10.04 -20.10
N GLU A 459 30.11 -10.49 -18.89
CA GLU A 459 29.36 -11.52 -18.16
C GLU A 459 27.91 -11.08 -17.88
N LEU A 460 27.73 -9.85 -17.39
CA LEU A 460 26.39 -9.30 -17.09
C LEU A 460 25.59 -9.00 -18.36
N SER A 461 26.23 -8.55 -19.44
CA SER A 461 25.62 -8.37 -20.76
C SER A 461 24.94 -9.66 -21.27
N ARG A 462 25.56 -10.82 -21.06
CA ARG A 462 24.94 -12.12 -21.42
C ARG A 462 23.64 -12.38 -20.66
N LEU A 463 23.52 -11.91 -19.42
CA LEU A 463 22.28 -12.02 -18.65
C LEU A 463 21.18 -11.14 -19.24
N CYS A 464 21.51 -9.90 -19.62
CA CYS A 464 20.59 -8.97 -20.28
C CYS A 464 20.04 -9.52 -21.60
N HIS A 465 20.85 -10.27 -22.35
CA HIS A 465 20.45 -10.87 -23.63
C HIS A 465 19.69 -12.20 -23.52
N LYS A 466 19.53 -12.79 -22.33
CA LYS A 466 18.71 -14.02 -22.17
C LYS A 466 17.27 -13.79 -22.61
N LYS A 467 16.74 -12.61 -22.27
CA LYS A 467 15.44 -12.12 -22.70
C LYS A 467 15.43 -10.61 -22.52
N GLU A 468 15.22 -9.89 -23.62
CA GLU A 468 15.16 -8.44 -23.56
C GLU A 468 13.94 -7.97 -22.76
N GLY A 469 14.12 -6.88 -22.03
CA GLY A 469 13.07 -6.44 -21.12
C GLY A 469 11.86 -5.84 -21.78
N ARG A 470 12.01 -5.24 -22.97
CA ARG A 470 10.85 -4.79 -23.75
C ARG A 470 9.93 -5.95 -24.14
N VAL A 471 10.50 -7.11 -24.48
CA VAL A 471 9.77 -8.35 -24.79
C VAL A 471 9.07 -8.88 -23.56
N ALA A 472 9.79 -9.04 -22.44
CA ALA A 472 9.22 -9.53 -21.19
C ALA A 472 8.11 -8.62 -20.63
N GLY A 473 8.29 -7.30 -20.71
CA GLY A 473 7.27 -6.32 -20.33
C GLY A 473 6.05 -6.37 -21.24
N CYS A 474 6.26 -6.45 -22.56
CA CYS A 474 5.20 -6.57 -23.56
C CYS A 474 4.35 -7.83 -23.34
N GLU A 475 4.97 -9.01 -23.18
CA GLU A 475 4.26 -10.26 -22.89
C GLU A 475 3.35 -10.12 -21.66
N LYS A 476 3.83 -9.44 -20.61
CA LYS A 476 3.05 -9.25 -19.39
C LYS A 476 1.88 -8.28 -19.60
N ILE A 477 2.06 -7.22 -20.38
CA ILE A 477 0.99 -6.30 -20.77
C ILE A 477 -0.06 -7.05 -21.59
N VAL A 478 0.37 -7.83 -22.59
CA VAL A 478 -0.51 -8.62 -23.47
C VAL A 478 -1.30 -9.64 -22.67
N GLU A 479 -0.65 -10.38 -21.75
CA GLU A 479 -1.34 -11.35 -20.88
C GLU A 479 -2.52 -10.69 -20.16
N LEU A 480 -2.32 -9.49 -19.62
CA LEU A 480 -3.32 -8.74 -18.87
C LEU A 480 -4.33 -8.03 -19.78
N ALA A 481 -3.94 -7.61 -20.98
CA ALA A 481 -4.85 -7.02 -21.96
C ALA A 481 -5.92 -8.03 -22.41
N TYR A 482 -5.52 -9.29 -22.65
CA TYR A 482 -6.44 -10.37 -22.99
C TYR A 482 -7.16 -10.95 -21.77
N ASN A 483 -6.61 -10.79 -20.56
CA ASN A 483 -7.20 -11.30 -19.33
C ASN A 483 -7.26 -10.21 -18.24
N PRO A 484 -8.05 -9.13 -18.40
CA PRO A 484 -8.08 -8.03 -17.43
C PRO A 484 -8.46 -8.47 -16.02
N ASP A 485 -9.23 -9.56 -15.88
CA ASP A 485 -9.56 -10.15 -14.59
C ASP A 485 -8.34 -10.63 -13.79
N LYS A 486 -7.22 -10.98 -14.46
CA LYS A 486 -5.97 -11.34 -13.77
C LYS A 486 -5.28 -10.14 -13.09
N MET A 487 -5.66 -8.90 -13.42
CA MET A 487 -5.25 -7.72 -12.64
C MET A 487 -5.91 -7.67 -11.27
N LYS A 488 -7.04 -8.37 -11.07
CA LYS A 488 -7.62 -8.57 -9.74
C LYS A 488 -6.69 -9.53 -9.01
N ILE A 489 -6.02 -9.06 -7.95
CA ILE A 489 -5.10 -9.86 -7.13
C ILE A 489 -5.73 -11.24 -6.86
N GLN A 490 -5.04 -12.31 -7.23
CA GLN A 490 -5.37 -13.64 -6.71
C GLN A 490 -5.13 -13.63 -5.20
N LEU A 491 -6.23 -13.58 -4.45
CA LEU A 491 -6.22 -13.83 -3.02
C LEU A 491 -5.68 -15.24 -2.79
N PRO A 492 -4.83 -15.48 -1.77
CA PRO A 492 -4.43 -16.84 -1.41
C PRO A 492 -5.67 -17.74 -1.32
N ASP A 493 -5.57 -18.99 -1.78
CA ASP A 493 -6.66 -19.97 -1.86
C ASP A 493 -7.30 -20.21 -0.49
N ILE A 494 -8.26 -19.36 -0.13
CA ILE A 494 -9.16 -19.60 1.00
C ILE A 494 -10.36 -20.33 0.39
N LYS A 495 -10.38 -21.65 0.56
CA LYS A 495 -11.52 -22.46 0.17
C LYS A 495 -12.73 -22.04 1.02
N GLU A 496 -13.77 -21.50 0.36
CA GLU A 496 -15.01 -21.04 1.01
C GLU A 496 -15.74 -22.18 1.77
N GLU A 497 -15.39 -23.43 1.49
CA GLU A 497 -16.00 -24.66 2.03
C GLU A 497 -15.25 -25.29 3.21
N ASP A 498 -14.10 -24.74 3.65
CA ASP A 498 -13.27 -25.36 4.70
C ASP A 498 -13.77 -25.00 6.11
N HIS A 499 -14.95 -25.50 6.48
CA HIS A 499 -15.50 -25.37 7.82
C HIS A 499 -14.69 -26.23 8.81
N ARG A 500 -14.09 -25.62 9.85
CA ARG A 500 -13.34 -26.35 10.87
C ARG A 500 -14.24 -26.88 12.01
N GLY A 501 -15.34 -27.54 11.69
CA GLY A 501 -16.18 -28.17 12.70
C GLY A 501 -17.46 -28.81 12.16
N GLU A 502 -18.02 -29.75 12.92
CA GLU A 502 -19.36 -30.26 12.63
C GLU A 502 -20.39 -29.16 12.88
N LEU A 503 -21.14 -28.78 11.84
CA LEU A 503 -22.24 -27.84 11.95
C LEU A 503 -23.52 -28.57 12.38
N SER A 504 -24.40 -27.84 13.06
CA SER A 504 -25.77 -28.26 13.38
C SER A 504 -26.74 -27.20 12.89
N THR A 505 -27.95 -27.64 12.53
CA THR A 505 -28.96 -26.78 11.91
C THR A 505 -30.21 -26.70 12.76
N VAL A 506 -30.75 -25.50 12.93
CA VAL A 506 -32.06 -25.24 13.56
C VAL A 506 -33.01 -24.73 12.49
N LYS A 507 -34.26 -25.23 12.48
CA LYS A 507 -35.30 -24.82 11.54
C LYS A 507 -36.34 -23.93 12.21
N SER A 508 -36.75 -22.86 11.54
CA SER A 508 -37.88 -22.03 11.95
C SER A 508 -39.22 -22.65 11.53
N LYS A 509 -40.32 -22.04 11.98
CA LYS A 509 -41.68 -22.43 11.56
C LYS A 509 -41.94 -22.24 10.06
N SER A 510 -41.26 -21.29 9.41
CA SER A 510 -41.39 -21.05 7.96
C SER A 510 -40.46 -21.95 7.12
N GLY A 511 -39.64 -22.80 7.76
CA GLY A 511 -38.71 -23.70 7.09
C GLY A 511 -37.31 -23.11 6.84
N LYS A 512 -37.04 -21.86 7.24
CA LYS A 512 -35.68 -21.28 7.18
C LYS A 512 -34.74 -21.99 8.16
N THR A 513 -33.46 -22.01 7.81
CA THR A 513 -32.41 -22.71 8.57
C THR A 513 -31.39 -21.73 9.15
N LEU A 514 -30.97 -21.99 10.39
CA LEU A 514 -29.76 -21.42 10.99
C LEU A 514 -28.72 -22.50 11.19
N GLU A 515 -27.46 -22.16 10.97
CA GLU A 515 -26.32 -23.05 11.23
C GLU A 515 -25.52 -22.56 12.43
N THR A 516 -25.04 -23.50 13.25
CA THR A 516 -24.15 -23.21 14.38
C THR A 516 -23.13 -24.33 14.56
N VAL A 517 -21.99 -24.00 15.17
CA VAL A 517 -20.90 -24.96 15.44
C VAL A 517 -21.32 -25.88 16.59
N LYS A 518 -21.20 -27.20 16.44
CA LYS A 518 -21.45 -28.12 17.54
C LYS A 518 -20.45 -27.87 18.67
N PRO A 519 -20.89 -27.75 19.93
CA PRO A 519 -19.98 -27.60 21.05
C PRO A 519 -19.16 -28.89 21.19
N ARG A 520 -17.83 -28.82 21.04
CA ARG A 520 -16.91 -29.93 21.35
C ARG A 520 -16.90 -30.19 22.85
N TYR A 521 -17.88 -30.95 23.35
CA TYR A 521 -17.80 -31.51 24.70
C TYR A 521 -16.93 -32.78 24.66
N GLU A 522 -15.82 -32.77 25.39
CA GLU A 522 -15.05 -33.97 25.70
C GLU A 522 -15.91 -34.91 26.56
N GLY A 523 -16.22 -36.09 26.03
CA GLY A 523 -16.89 -37.18 26.74
C GLY A 523 -17.75 -38.04 25.81
N LYS A 524 -17.27 -39.25 25.46
CA LYS A 524 -17.97 -40.23 24.63
C LYS A 524 -19.38 -40.54 25.17
N PRO A 525 -20.45 -40.51 24.35
CA PRO A 525 -21.72 -41.10 24.72
C PRO A 525 -21.73 -42.58 24.34
N THR A 526 -21.74 -43.46 25.34
CA THR A 526 -22.17 -44.84 25.14
C THR A 526 -23.70 -44.89 25.06
N SER A 527 -24.18 -45.69 24.11
CA SER A 527 -25.54 -46.21 23.95
C SER A 527 -26.48 -45.48 22.98
N LYS A 528 -26.95 -46.28 22.02
CA LYS A 528 -28.02 -46.07 21.03
C LYS A 528 -29.28 -45.52 21.69
N TYR A 529 -29.90 -44.51 21.08
CA TYR A 529 -31.21 -44.56 20.41
C TYR A 529 -31.67 -43.13 20.11
N ALA A 530 -31.96 -42.88 18.84
CA ALA A 530 -32.58 -41.65 18.37
C ALA A 530 -34.10 -41.72 18.61
N SER A 531 -34.66 -40.72 19.30
CA SER A 531 -36.01 -40.18 19.05
C SER A 531 -36.34 -39.03 20.00
N HIS A 532 -37.08 -38.03 19.49
CA HIS A 532 -37.79 -36.94 20.20
C HIS A 532 -37.02 -35.65 20.56
N LEU A 533 -36.95 -34.75 19.57
CA LEU A 533 -36.44 -33.37 19.65
C LEU A 533 -37.34 -32.38 20.44
N HIS A 534 -38.31 -32.85 21.22
CA HIS A 534 -39.11 -32.02 22.13
C HIS A 534 -38.70 -32.21 23.61
N LEU A 535 -37.94 -33.27 23.93
CA LEU A 535 -37.40 -33.52 25.28
C LEU A 535 -35.98 -32.95 25.49
N LEU A 536 -35.32 -32.44 24.45
CA LEU A 536 -33.94 -31.95 24.56
C LEU A 536 -33.84 -30.59 25.26
N HIS A 537 -34.81 -29.69 25.07
CA HIS A 537 -34.78 -28.38 25.73
C HIS A 537 -35.00 -28.51 27.25
N GLU A 538 -35.84 -29.45 27.68
CA GLU A 538 -36.09 -29.70 29.09
C GLU A 538 -34.94 -30.50 29.74
N LYS A 539 -34.29 -31.42 29.00
CA LYS A 539 -33.09 -32.13 29.49
C LYS A 539 -31.83 -31.25 29.51
N ILE A 540 -31.67 -30.27 28.63
CA ILE A 540 -30.57 -29.28 28.70
C ILE A 540 -30.76 -28.34 29.90
N ALA A 541 -32.02 -27.94 30.18
CA ALA A 541 -32.36 -27.20 31.39
C ALA A 541 -32.12 -28.02 32.66
N ASN A 542 -32.46 -29.32 32.66
CA ASN A 542 -32.27 -30.21 33.82
C ASN A 542 -30.82 -30.75 33.96
N HIS A 543 -29.99 -30.77 32.91
CA HIS A 543 -28.55 -31.02 33.04
C HIS A 543 -27.79 -29.82 33.63
N ALA A 544 -28.41 -28.64 33.70
CA ALA A 544 -27.86 -27.52 34.45
C ALA A 544 -27.82 -27.77 35.97
N LEU A 545 -28.59 -28.74 36.48
CA LEU A 545 -28.56 -29.17 37.88
C LEU A 545 -27.47 -30.20 38.20
N ASN A 546 -26.90 -30.91 37.21
CA ASN A 546 -25.90 -31.97 37.44
C ASN A 546 -24.49 -31.52 37.00
N ARG A 547 -24.09 -30.31 37.39
CA ARG A 547 -22.73 -29.78 37.17
C ARG A 547 -21.83 -30.22 38.31
N SER A 548 -20.59 -30.64 38.03
CA SER A 548 -19.60 -30.76 39.10
C SER A 548 -19.42 -29.39 39.75
N LEU A 549 -19.63 -29.33 41.07
CA LEU A 549 -19.56 -28.09 41.86
C LEU A 549 -18.32 -27.21 41.53
N PRO A 550 -17.11 -27.76 41.28
CA PRO A 550 -15.93 -26.97 40.94
C PRO A 550 -16.05 -26.20 39.60
N ARG A 551 -16.64 -26.81 38.56
CA ARG A 551 -16.79 -26.17 37.25
C ARG A 551 -17.75 -24.99 37.30
N GLY A 552 -18.88 -25.16 38.00
CA GLY A 552 -19.87 -24.10 38.16
C GLY A 552 -19.35 -22.88 38.94
N ILE A 553 -18.47 -23.08 39.91
CA ILE A 553 -17.78 -22.01 40.63
C ILE A 553 -16.81 -21.28 39.69
N LEU A 554 -16.00 -22.02 38.93
CA LEU A 554 -15.02 -21.44 38.00
C LEU A 554 -15.68 -20.59 36.89
N GLU A 555 -16.76 -21.07 36.30
CA GLU A 555 -17.57 -20.29 35.33
C GLU A 555 -18.06 -18.97 35.95
N THR A 556 -18.54 -19.03 37.21
CA THR A 556 -19.02 -17.84 37.93
C THR A 556 -17.88 -16.85 38.20
N LEU A 557 -16.71 -17.33 38.62
CA LEU A 557 -15.54 -16.48 38.87
C LEU A 557 -15.06 -15.80 37.58
N ILE A 558 -14.99 -16.53 36.46
CA ILE A 558 -14.59 -15.98 35.15
C ILE A 558 -15.55 -14.87 34.72
N VAL A 559 -16.86 -15.13 34.78
CA VAL A 559 -17.86 -14.13 34.40
C VAL A 559 -17.87 -12.94 35.36
N LEU A 560 -17.64 -13.16 36.65
CA LEU A 560 -17.50 -12.09 37.64
C LEU A 560 -16.31 -11.18 37.30
N LEU A 561 -15.13 -11.76 37.09
CA LEU A 561 -13.89 -11.02 36.79
C LEU A 561 -14.01 -10.26 35.46
N THR A 562 -14.46 -10.92 34.40
CA THR A 562 -14.65 -10.28 33.09
C THR A 562 -15.74 -9.21 33.11
N SER A 563 -16.79 -9.40 33.92
CA SER A 563 -17.86 -8.40 34.03
C SER A 563 -17.41 -7.14 34.74
N ASN A 564 -16.48 -7.26 35.69
CA ASN A 564 -15.97 -6.16 36.50
C ASN A 564 -14.59 -5.65 36.03
N ALA A 565 -14.02 -6.21 34.97
CA ALA A 565 -12.70 -5.85 34.45
C ALA A 565 -12.58 -4.35 34.10
N TRP A 566 -13.67 -3.72 33.65
CA TRP A 566 -13.72 -2.29 33.31
C TRP A 566 -13.45 -1.38 34.51
N PHE A 567 -13.68 -1.85 35.74
CA PHE A 567 -13.41 -1.13 36.98
C PHE A 567 -12.16 -1.67 37.69
N LEU A 568 -11.98 -2.99 37.74
CA LEU A 568 -10.88 -3.63 38.46
C LEU A 568 -9.51 -3.32 37.83
N LEU A 569 -9.38 -3.46 36.50
CA LEU A 569 -8.09 -3.28 35.83
C LEU A 569 -7.59 -1.83 35.90
N PRO A 570 -8.41 -0.80 35.64
CA PRO A 570 -7.97 0.58 35.80
C PRO A 570 -7.62 0.90 37.26
N THR A 571 -8.43 0.42 38.23
CA THR A 571 -8.14 0.62 39.65
C THR A 571 -6.76 0.07 40.01
N ILE A 572 -6.48 -1.18 39.64
CA ILE A 572 -5.15 -1.78 39.85
C ILE A 572 -4.08 -0.96 39.14
N GLY A 573 -4.27 -0.60 37.87
CA GLY A 573 -3.30 0.14 37.07
C GLY A 573 -2.95 1.51 37.64
N TYR A 574 -3.95 2.25 38.15
CA TYR A 574 -3.72 3.53 38.83
C TYR A 574 -3.13 3.36 40.22
N SER A 575 -3.54 2.33 40.99
CA SER A 575 -2.96 2.03 42.31
C SER A 575 -1.47 1.70 42.24
N LEU A 576 -0.94 1.24 41.10
CA LEU A 576 0.51 1.05 40.92
C LEU A 576 1.32 2.35 41.07
N LEU A 577 0.70 3.53 40.93
CA LEU A 577 1.35 4.82 41.23
C LEU A 577 1.70 4.98 42.71
N LEU A 578 1.01 4.26 43.60
CA LEU A 578 1.28 4.27 45.04
C LEU A 578 2.55 3.49 45.41
N ILE A 579 3.12 2.70 44.49
CA ILE A 579 4.35 1.93 44.70
C ILE A 579 5.56 2.79 44.30
N PRO A 580 6.42 3.23 45.25
CA PRO A 580 7.47 4.21 44.97
C PRO A 580 8.45 3.82 43.87
N ARG A 581 8.77 2.52 43.77
CA ARG A 581 9.70 1.98 42.76
C ARG A 581 9.10 1.95 41.34
N LEU A 582 7.78 1.89 41.20
CA LEU A 582 7.09 1.79 39.90
C LEU A 582 6.51 3.12 39.42
N ARG A 583 6.35 4.11 40.32
CA ARG A 583 5.61 5.36 40.04
C ARG A 583 6.00 6.07 38.75
N TYR A 584 7.30 6.20 38.46
CA TYR A 584 7.79 6.92 37.28
C TYR A 584 7.51 6.15 36.00
N PHE A 585 7.72 4.83 36.00
CA PHE A 585 7.41 3.97 34.86
C PHE A 585 5.91 3.94 34.57
N VAL A 586 5.08 3.83 35.61
CA VAL A 586 3.62 3.82 35.51
C VAL A 586 3.10 5.18 35.01
N LEU A 587 3.66 6.29 35.50
CA LEU A 587 3.31 7.62 35.02
C LEU A 587 3.65 7.79 33.52
N LEU A 588 4.86 7.40 33.11
CA LEU A 588 5.26 7.43 31.70
C LEU A 588 4.35 6.56 30.83
N TYR A 589 4.00 5.37 31.31
CA TYR A 589 3.07 4.48 30.64
C TYR A 589 1.67 5.10 30.50
N ILE A 590 1.12 5.72 31.56
CA ILE A 590 -0.17 6.42 31.53
C ILE A 590 -0.15 7.59 30.53
N LEU A 591 0.92 8.39 30.53
CA LEU A 591 1.09 9.49 29.58
C LEU A 591 1.19 8.96 28.14
N TYR A 592 1.93 7.88 27.93
CA TYR A 592 2.03 7.22 26.64
C TYR A 592 0.65 6.74 26.16
N ILE A 593 -0.12 6.00 26.96
CA ILE A 593 -1.43 5.48 26.52
C ILE A 593 -2.46 6.58 26.29
N LYS A 594 -2.38 7.70 27.02
CA LYS A 594 -3.32 8.81 26.92
C LYS A 594 -3.03 9.75 25.75
N TYR A 595 -1.76 9.99 25.42
CA TYR A 595 -1.38 11.03 24.45
C TYR A 595 -0.69 10.51 23.18
N LEU A 596 -0.04 9.34 23.23
CA LEU A 596 0.78 8.84 22.11
C LEU A 596 0.24 7.54 21.50
N ALA A 597 -0.32 6.65 22.32
CA ALA A 597 -0.74 5.34 21.86
C ALA A 597 -2.01 5.41 20.99
N SER A 598 -1.88 5.00 19.73
CA SER A 598 -2.99 5.01 18.76
C SER A 598 -3.37 3.61 18.26
N ALA A 599 -2.91 2.54 18.95
CA ALA A 599 -3.10 1.15 18.53
C ALA A 599 -4.57 0.78 18.25
N HIS A 600 -5.52 1.33 19.02
CA HIS A 600 -6.96 1.13 18.84
C HIS A 600 -7.55 1.90 17.64
N LYS A 601 -6.71 2.57 16.83
CA LYS A 601 -7.10 3.35 15.65
C LYS A 601 -6.29 3.00 14.40
N THR A 602 -5.34 2.06 14.46
CA THR A 602 -4.42 1.80 13.32
C THR A 602 -5.01 0.90 12.24
N GLY A 603 -5.96 0.03 12.60
CA GLY A 603 -6.53 -1.01 11.73
C GLY A 603 -5.67 -2.27 11.60
N THR A 604 -4.60 -2.42 12.38
CA THR A 604 -3.60 -3.51 12.27
C THR A 604 -3.57 -4.45 13.47
N SER A 605 -4.44 -4.25 14.46
CA SER A 605 -4.59 -5.05 15.69
C SER A 605 -3.28 -5.65 16.26
N PRO A 606 -2.24 -4.84 16.53
CA PRO A 606 -0.88 -5.33 16.78
C PRO A 606 -0.71 -6.12 18.09
N LEU A 607 -1.67 -6.03 19.01
CA LEU A 607 -1.62 -6.71 20.32
C LEU A 607 -2.67 -7.83 20.44
N ARG A 608 -3.39 -8.15 19.35
CA ARG A 608 -4.39 -9.23 19.36
C ARG A 608 -3.71 -10.57 19.64
N ASN A 609 -4.33 -11.37 20.51
CA ASN A 609 -3.84 -12.68 20.90
C ASN A 609 -4.92 -13.75 20.66
N ASP A 610 -4.83 -14.43 19.52
CA ASP A 610 -5.82 -15.43 19.13
C ASP A 610 -5.80 -16.67 20.03
N THR A 611 -4.64 -17.07 20.58
CA THR A 611 -4.52 -18.14 21.57
C THR A 611 -5.31 -17.82 22.84
N PHE A 612 -5.27 -16.56 23.29
CA PHE A 612 -6.08 -16.13 24.44
C PHE A 612 -7.57 -16.17 24.09
N ARG A 613 -7.96 -15.66 22.91
CA ARG A 613 -9.37 -15.62 22.44
C ARG A 613 -10.02 -17.00 22.30
N SER A 614 -9.26 -18.01 21.88
CA SER A 614 -9.75 -19.39 21.69
C SER A 614 -9.54 -20.31 22.91
N SER A 615 -9.01 -19.77 24.02
CA SER A 615 -8.65 -20.53 25.20
C SER A 615 -9.87 -21.10 25.97
N TRP A 616 -9.60 -22.06 26.86
CA TRP A 616 -10.60 -22.65 27.75
C TRP A 616 -11.34 -21.61 28.61
N PHE A 617 -10.71 -20.46 28.88
CA PHE A 617 -11.30 -19.34 29.62
C PHE A 617 -12.59 -18.84 28.95
N TRP A 618 -12.57 -18.64 27.64
CA TRP A 618 -13.72 -18.15 26.88
C TRP A 618 -14.76 -19.24 26.59
N LYS A 619 -14.36 -20.51 26.59
CA LYS A 619 -15.29 -21.65 26.55
C LYS A 619 -16.12 -21.74 27.84
N LEU A 620 -15.51 -21.51 29.00
CA LEU A 620 -16.23 -21.43 30.27
C LEU A 620 -17.13 -20.20 30.36
N TYR A 621 -16.68 -19.07 29.81
CA TYR A 621 -17.52 -17.87 29.66
C TYR A 621 -18.77 -18.18 28.83
N ALA A 622 -18.63 -18.82 27.66
CA ALA A 622 -19.76 -19.22 26.82
C ALA A 622 -20.69 -20.23 27.53
N SER A 623 -20.11 -21.19 28.26
CA SER A 623 -20.82 -22.21 29.07
C SER A 623 -21.63 -21.61 30.24
N TYR A 624 -21.27 -20.41 30.72
CA TYR A 624 -22.03 -19.74 31.76
C TYR A 624 -23.40 -19.22 31.26
N PHE A 625 -23.45 -18.71 30.03
CA PHE A 625 -24.64 -18.12 29.39
C PHE A 625 -25.36 -19.04 28.40
N PRO A 626 -25.04 -20.34 28.38
CA PRO A 626 -25.26 -21.17 27.18
C PRO A 626 -25.19 -20.40 25.84
N LEU A 627 -24.09 -19.68 25.60
CA LEU A 627 -23.97 -18.78 24.45
C LEU A 627 -23.83 -19.58 23.14
N THR A 628 -24.74 -19.34 22.21
CA THR A 628 -24.72 -19.97 20.88
C THR A 628 -24.74 -18.90 19.78
N LEU A 629 -23.85 -19.03 18.80
CA LEU A 629 -23.75 -18.15 17.64
C LEU A 629 -24.31 -18.88 16.41
N TYR A 630 -25.25 -18.25 15.71
CA TYR A 630 -25.91 -18.78 14.53
C TYR A 630 -25.63 -17.92 13.30
N ARG A 631 -25.52 -18.54 12.13
CA ARG A 631 -25.53 -17.85 10.82
C ARG A 631 -26.75 -18.27 10.00
N SER A 632 -27.37 -17.31 9.32
CA SER A 632 -28.44 -17.60 8.34
C SER A 632 -27.93 -17.78 6.92
N ALA A 633 -26.71 -17.31 6.61
CA ALA A 633 -26.07 -17.44 5.32
C ALA A 633 -24.54 -17.51 5.48
N PRO A 634 -23.82 -18.21 4.58
CA PRO A 634 -22.37 -18.12 4.51
C PRO A 634 -21.93 -16.71 4.08
N LEU A 635 -20.76 -16.29 4.55
CA LEU A 635 -20.15 -15.01 4.19
C LEU A 635 -18.82 -15.28 3.46
N SER A 636 -18.60 -14.63 2.33
CA SER A 636 -17.38 -14.82 1.54
C SER A 636 -16.20 -14.04 2.17
N PRO A 637 -15.03 -14.67 2.36
CA PRO A 637 -13.83 -13.98 2.84
C PRO A 637 -13.27 -12.97 1.82
N LYS A 638 -13.86 -12.89 0.61
CA LYS A 638 -13.48 -11.93 -0.44
C LYS A 638 -14.19 -10.58 -0.31
N LYS A 639 -15.02 -10.41 0.73
CA LYS A 639 -15.74 -9.16 1.02
C LYS A 639 -15.38 -8.60 2.40
N ARG A 640 -15.89 -7.41 2.69
CA ARG A 640 -15.80 -6.71 3.97
C ARG A 640 -17.17 -6.67 4.60
N TYR A 641 -17.24 -6.69 5.94
CA TYR A 641 -18.53 -6.72 6.63
C TYR A 641 -18.59 -5.75 7.82
N ILE A 642 -19.75 -5.14 8.02
CA ILE A 642 -20.11 -4.45 9.26
C ILE A 642 -21.25 -5.23 9.91
N PHE A 643 -20.94 -5.93 10.99
CA PHE A 643 -21.93 -6.57 11.84
C PHE A 643 -22.55 -5.53 12.77
N GLY A 644 -23.83 -5.24 12.59
CA GLY A 644 -24.57 -4.37 13.50
C GLY A 644 -25.27 -5.20 14.58
N TYR A 645 -24.73 -5.15 15.79
CA TYR A 645 -25.17 -5.96 16.94
C TYR A 645 -26.29 -5.26 17.72
N HIS A 646 -27.39 -5.99 17.95
CA HIS A 646 -28.55 -5.54 18.70
C HIS A 646 -29.12 -6.62 19.61
N PRO A 647 -29.71 -6.28 20.77
CA PRO A 647 -29.53 -4.99 21.44
C PRO A 647 -28.12 -4.91 22.07
N HIS A 648 -27.64 -3.70 22.38
CA HIS A 648 -26.42 -3.51 23.17
C HIS A 648 -26.57 -4.13 24.59
N GLY A 649 -27.77 -4.05 25.16
CA GLY A 649 -28.01 -4.44 26.55
C GLY A 649 -27.16 -3.66 27.55
N ILE A 650 -27.06 -4.15 28.78
CA ILE A 650 -26.31 -3.48 29.85
C ILE A 650 -24.80 -3.64 29.66
N ALA A 651 -24.32 -4.75 29.10
CA ALA A 651 -22.88 -5.02 29.03
C ALA A 651 -22.38 -5.86 27.84
N ILE A 652 -23.13 -5.93 26.73
CA ILE A 652 -22.75 -6.57 25.45
C ILE A 652 -22.05 -7.94 25.60
N ARG A 653 -22.53 -8.79 26.50
CA ARG A 653 -21.89 -10.06 26.85
C ARG A 653 -21.93 -11.04 25.69
N GLY A 654 -23.01 -11.03 24.90
CA GLY A 654 -23.09 -11.83 23.69
C GLY A 654 -22.13 -11.36 22.61
N ALA A 655 -22.00 -10.05 22.43
CA ALA A 655 -21.04 -9.51 21.47
C ALA A 655 -19.59 -9.87 21.87
N VAL A 656 -19.26 -9.78 23.17
CA VAL A 656 -17.93 -10.17 23.65
C VAL A 656 -17.68 -11.66 23.42
N GLY A 657 -18.60 -12.53 23.80
CA GLY A 657 -18.40 -13.98 23.67
C GLY A 657 -18.47 -14.52 22.24
N ALA A 658 -19.20 -13.84 21.34
CA ALA A 658 -19.44 -14.29 19.97
C ALA A 658 -18.59 -13.56 18.91
N PHE A 659 -18.14 -12.32 19.14
CA PHE A 659 -17.46 -11.52 18.11
C PHE A 659 -16.06 -11.05 18.53
N ALA A 660 -15.78 -10.94 19.82
CA ALA A 660 -14.44 -10.62 20.32
C ALA A 660 -13.68 -11.89 20.70
N ALA A 661 -14.19 -12.63 21.68
CA ALA A 661 -13.68 -13.94 22.04
C ALA A 661 -14.19 -15.00 21.05
N ASP A 662 -13.42 -16.07 20.87
CA ASP A 662 -13.82 -17.17 19.99
C ASP A 662 -14.51 -18.28 20.79
N GLY A 663 -15.22 -17.91 21.87
CA GLY A 663 -15.87 -18.83 22.79
C GLY A 663 -17.11 -19.51 22.19
N ALA A 664 -17.79 -18.82 21.27
CA ALA A 664 -18.94 -19.34 20.52
C ALA A 664 -18.58 -19.89 19.13
N GLY A 665 -17.29 -19.97 18.77
CA GLY A 665 -16.81 -20.53 17.50
C GLY A 665 -17.02 -19.62 16.28
N PHE A 666 -16.73 -18.33 16.41
CA PHE A 666 -16.86 -17.38 15.28
C PHE A 666 -15.92 -17.76 14.14
N SER A 667 -14.66 -18.08 14.46
CA SER A 667 -13.65 -18.41 13.45
C SER A 667 -13.97 -19.72 12.70
N ASP A 668 -14.68 -20.65 13.34
CA ASP A 668 -15.17 -21.87 12.71
C ASP A 668 -16.42 -21.61 11.84
N LEU A 669 -17.30 -20.71 12.29
CA LEU A 669 -18.56 -20.38 11.60
C LEU A 669 -18.36 -19.43 10.39
N PHE A 670 -17.33 -18.59 10.43
CA PHE A 670 -16.98 -17.62 9.38
C PHE A 670 -15.49 -17.73 9.02
N PRO A 671 -15.07 -18.82 8.36
CA PRO A 671 -13.66 -19.04 8.03
C PRO A 671 -13.12 -17.94 7.10
N GLY A 672 -11.90 -17.49 7.37
CA GLY A 672 -11.24 -16.44 6.59
C GLY A 672 -11.76 -15.02 6.86
N ILE A 673 -12.66 -14.82 7.83
CA ILE A 673 -13.13 -13.49 8.23
C ILE A 673 -12.54 -13.10 9.59
N ASP A 674 -11.77 -12.02 9.61
CA ASP A 674 -11.20 -11.43 10.82
C ASP A 674 -12.10 -10.32 11.35
N ASN A 675 -12.86 -10.63 12.40
CA ASN A 675 -13.72 -9.66 13.05
C ASN A 675 -13.03 -8.88 14.18
N THR A 676 -13.39 -7.60 14.28
CA THR A 676 -12.93 -6.65 15.30
C THR A 676 -14.15 -6.02 15.99
N LEU A 677 -14.39 -6.35 17.26
CA LEU A 677 -15.44 -5.71 18.06
C LEU A 677 -15.03 -4.29 18.44
N LEU A 678 -15.92 -3.32 18.23
CA LEU A 678 -15.62 -1.90 18.47
C LEU A 678 -16.15 -1.42 19.82
N MET A 679 -15.32 -0.64 20.51
CA MET A 679 -15.56 -0.10 21.85
C MET A 679 -15.32 1.42 21.84
N LYS A 680 -15.88 2.13 22.82
CA LYS A 680 -15.63 3.57 23.00
C LYS A 680 -14.13 3.85 23.14
N ASP A 681 -13.61 4.82 22.38
CA ASP A 681 -12.18 5.16 22.33
C ASP A 681 -11.58 5.45 23.73
N SER A 682 -12.33 6.07 24.64
CA SER A 682 -11.86 6.37 26.00
C SER A 682 -11.48 5.14 26.82
N SER A 683 -12.05 3.96 26.52
CA SER A 683 -11.72 2.71 27.21
C SER A 683 -10.27 2.28 26.98
N PHE A 684 -9.64 2.72 25.90
CA PHE A 684 -8.24 2.42 25.57
C PHE A 684 -7.24 3.40 26.21
N HIS A 685 -7.70 4.36 27.01
CA HIS A 685 -6.84 5.27 27.78
C HIS A 685 -6.70 4.83 29.25
N ALA A 686 -7.38 3.76 29.65
CA ALA A 686 -7.33 3.22 31.00
C ALA A 686 -6.22 2.17 31.12
N PRO A 687 -5.33 2.28 32.13
CA PRO A 687 -4.19 1.37 32.29
C PRO A 687 -4.67 -0.06 32.56
N LEU A 688 -3.94 -1.05 32.02
CA LEU A 688 -4.25 -2.50 32.07
C LEU A 688 -5.53 -2.93 31.33
N LEU A 689 -6.61 -2.13 31.43
CA LEU A 689 -7.82 -2.35 30.65
C LEU A 689 -7.54 -2.26 29.14
N ARG A 690 -6.71 -1.30 28.72
CA ARG A 690 -6.28 -1.15 27.33
C ARG A 690 -5.69 -2.45 26.78
N GLU A 691 -4.75 -3.07 27.49
CA GLU A 691 -4.04 -4.28 27.06
C GLU A 691 -4.98 -5.47 27.03
N TYR A 692 -5.89 -5.57 28.02
CA TYR A 692 -6.95 -6.58 28.02
C TYR A 692 -7.89 -6.44 26.81
N LEU A 693 -8.33 -5.23 26.47
CA LEU A 693 -9.20 -5.01 25.31
C LEU A 693 -8.47 -5.29 23.99
N LEU A 694 -7.22 -4.83 23.86
CA LEU A 694 -6.43 -5.04 22.65
C LEU A 694 -6.02 -6.51 22.46
N SER A 695 -5.81 -7.27 23.54
CA SER A 695 -5.49 -8.71 23.46
C SER A 695 -6.67 -9.53 22.93
N LEU A 696 -7.89 -9.10 23.21
CA LEU A 696 -9.11 -9.64 22.60
C LEU A 696 -9.35 -9.16 21.17
N GLY A 697 -8.49 -8.27 20.66
CA GLY A 697 -8.60 -7.72 19.33
C GLY A 697 -9.71 -6.67 19.19
N LEU A 698 -10.12 -6.00 20.28
CA LEU A 698 -11.05 -4.87 20.20
C LEU A 698 -10.36 -3.61 19.66
N SER A 699 -11.16 -2.71 19.10
CA SER A 699 -10.68 -1.42 18.57
C SER A 699 -11.63 -0.28 18.89
N GLY A 700 -11.23 0.96 18.56
CA GLY A 700 -12.06 2.14 18.77
C GLY A 700 -13.22 2.23 17.77
N VAL A 701 -14.37 2.76 18.20
CA VAL A 701 -15.58 2.92 17.36
C VAL A 701 -15.64 4.24 16.59
N SER A 702 -14.59 5.07 16.67
CA SER A 702 -14.54 6.29 15.86
C SER A 702 -14.54 5.98 14.35
N ARG A 703 -15.17 6.86 13.54
CA ARG A 703 -15.24 6.71 12.07
C ARG A 703 -13.90 6.36 11.44
N SER A 704 -12.83 7.05 11.85
CA SER A 704 -11.48 6.81 11.34
C SER A 704 -10.95 5.41 11.64
N SER A 705 -11.29 4.87 12.82
CA SER A 705 -10.91 3.51 13.23
C SER A 705 -11.71 2.47 12.45
N CYS A 706 -13.02 2.67 12.26
CA CYS A 706 -13.85 1.77 11.46
C CYS A 706 -13.32 1.64 10.03
N ILE A 707 -13.07 2.77 9.36
CA ILE A 707 -12.54 2.79 7.99
C ILE A 707 -11.19 2.08 7.94
N LYS A 708 -10.26 2.37 8.85
CA LYS A 708 -8.93 1.74 8.85
C LYS A 708 -9.00 0.23 9.10
N ASN A 709 -9.87 -0.24 10.00
CA ASN A 709 -10.06 -1.67 10.25
C ASN A 709 -10.63 -2.41 9.02
N LEU A 710 -11.46 -1.75 8.22
CA LEU A 710 -12.07 -2.29 7.00
C LEU A 710 -11.22 -2.11 5.74
N THR A 711 -10.20 -1.26 5.75
CA THR A 711 -9.42 -0.90 4.54
C THR A 711 -7.92 -1.17 4.65
N ARG A 712 -7.46 -1.74 5.77
CA ARG A 712 -6.07 -2.14 6.01
C ARG A 712 -6.01 -3.58 6.47
N GLY A 713 -4.90 -4.25 6.15
CA GLY A 713 -4.74 -5.68 6.44
C GLY A 713 -5.67 -6.53 5.59
N GLY A 714 -6.11 -7.66 6.11
CA GLY A 714 -6.86 -8.64 5.31
C GLY A 714 -5.97 -9.35 4.29
N HIS A 715 -6.55 -10.31 3.58
CA HIS A 715 -5.80 -11.21 2.70
C HIS A 715 -5.16 -10.51 1.50
N ASP A 716 -5.68 -9.35 1.10
CA ASP A 716 -5.14 -8.49 0.03
C ASP A 716 -4.40 -7.23 0.53
N GLY A 717 -4.26 -7.06 1.84
CA GLY A 717 -3.73 -5.82 2.43
C GLY A 717 -4.63 -4.59 2.28
N ARG A 718 -5.82 -4.70 1.65
CA ARG A 718 -6.83 -3.63 1.50
C ARG A 718 -8.13 -3.90 2.25
N GLY A 719 -8.12 -4.88 3.14
CA GLY A 719 -9.20 -5.19 4.04
C GLY A 719 -10.14 -6.30 3.59
N MET A 720 -9.85 -7.06 2.52
CA MET A 720 -10.67 -8.24 2.21
C MET A 720 -10.56 -9.29 3.30
N GLY A 721 -11.70 -9.84 3.71
CA GLY A 721 -11.82 -10.71 4.87
C GLY A 721 -11.85 -9.95 6.20
N ARG A 722 -11.75 -8.62 6.20
CA ARG A 722 -11.91 -7.83 7.43
C ARG A 722 -13.37 -7.55 7.72
N SER A 723 -13.72 -7.60 8.99
CA SER A 723 -15.02 -7.16 9.47
C SER A 723 -14.92 -6.41 10.79
N ILE A 724 -15.92 -5.59 11.05
CA ILE A 724 -16.09 -4.90 12.32
C ILE A 724 -17.47 -5.20 12.90
N THR A 725 -17.56 -5.28 14.24
CA THR A 725 -18.83 -5.39 14.94
C THR A 725 -19.09 -4.12 15.73
N ILE A 726 -20.27 -3.53 15.53
CA ILE A 726 -20.72 -2.30 16.21
C ILE A 726 -22.00 -2.61 16.97
N ALA A 727 -22.01 -2.37 18.27
CA ALA A 727 -23.25 -2.32 19.04
C ALA A 727 -23.94 -0.96 18.80
N VAL A 728 -24.82 -0.93 17.81
CA VAL A 728 -25.26 0.31 17.13
C VAL A 728 -26.01 1.28 18.04
N GLY A 729 -26.88 0.78 18.93
CA GLY A 729 -27.63 1.66 19.83
C GLY A 729 -26.80 2.27 20.96
N GLY A 730 -25.71 1.60 21.34
CA GLY A 730 -24.75 2.09 22.33
C GLY A 730 -25.40 2.42 23.67
N SER A 731 -24.99 3.55 24.26
CA SER A 731 -25.49 4.01 25.56
C SER A 731 -27.00 4.32 25.61
N ARG A 732 -27.66 4.53 24.47
CA ARG A 732 -29.12 4.75 24.44
C ARG A 732 -29.87 3.43 24.60
N GLU A 733 -29.41 2.35 23.96
CA GLU A 733 -29.94 1.00 24.18
C GLU A 733 -29.65 0.52 25.61
N TYR A 734 -28.47 0.85 26.16
CA TYR A 734 -28.14 0.59 27.57
C TYR A 734 -29.18 1.18 28.53
N ALA A 735 -29.59 2.43 28.32
CA ALA A 735 -30.51 3.13 29.21
C ALA A 735 -31.93 2.52 29.23
N ILE A 736 -32.37 1.92 28.12
CA ILE A 736 -33.70 1.31 28.00
C ILE A 736 -33.69 -0.22 28.18
N ALA A 737 -32.51 -0.82 28.38
CA ALA A 737 -32.36 -2.27 28.48
C ALA A 737 -33.04 -2.81 29.75
N GLN A 738 -34.11 -3.59 29.57
CA GLN A 738 -34.87 -4.19 30.65
C GLN A 738 -35.27 -5.62 30.28
N PRO A 739 -35.32 -6.55 31.26
CA PRO A 739 -35.88 -7.88 31.05
C PRO A 739 -37.30 -7.81 30.47
N GLY A 740 -37.62 -8.73 29.56
CA GLY A 740 -38.91 -8.79 28.89
C GLY A 740 -39.15 -7.72 27.82
N LYS A 741 -38.13 -6.97 27.40
CA LYS A 741 -38.23 -5.96 26.33
C LYS A 741 -37.18 -6.16 25.24
N MET A 742 -37.56 -5.89 23.99
CA MET A 742 -36.66 -5.89 22.82
C MET A 742 -36.68 -4.53 22.12
N GLY A 743 -36.22 -3.50 22.83
CA GLY A 743 -36.05 -2.16 22.29
C GLY A 743 -34.68 -1.99 21.61
N VAL A 744 -34.66 -1.55 20.35
CA VAL A 744 -33.44 -1.29 19.58
C VAL A 744 -33.39 0.17 19.10
N VAL A 745 -32.27 0.85 19.34
CA VAL A 745 -32.05 2.25 18.97
C VAL A 745 -31.24 2.30 17.68
N VAL A 746 -31.94 2.09 16.56
CA VAL A 746 -31.34 2.08 15.22
C VAL A 746 -31.86 3.21 14.32
N LYS A 747 -33.07 3.73 14.56
CA LYS A 747 -33.77 4.70 13.70
C LYS A 747 -32.93 5.94 13.36
N ILE A 748 -32.24 6.48 14.35
CA ILE A 748 -31.42 7.70 14.22
C ILE A 748 -29.93 7.40 13.94
N ARG A 749 -29.52 6.13 13.86
CA ARG A 749 -28.11 5.72 13.82
C ARG A 749 -27.66 5.38 12.40
N LYS A 750 -27.53 6.37 11.52
CA LYS A 750 -27.07 6.16 10.12
C LYS A 750 -25.55 6.12 9.93
N GLY A 751 -24.78 6.38 11.00
CA GLY A 751 -23.31 6.50 10.92
C GLY A 751 -22.59 5.25 10.45
N PHE A 752 -23.05 4.06 10.85
CA PHE A 752 -22.43 2.80 10.41
C PHE A 752 -22.75 2.47 8.94
N VAL A 753 -23.95 2.82 8.46
CA VAL A 753 -24.33 2.72 7.04
C VAL A 753 -23.46 3.62 6.18
N ARG A 754 -23.19 4.86 6.62
CA ARG A 754 -22.25 5.77 5.95
C ARG A 754 -20.86 5.15 5.81
N VAL A 755 -20.36 4.49 6.86
CA VAL A 755 -19.07 3.79 6.81
C VAL A 755 -19.11 2.59 5.85
N ALA A 756 -20.19 1.81 5.85
CA ALA A 756 -20.39 0.71 4.91
C ALA A 756 -20.31 1.19 3.45
N VAL A 757 -21.06 2.24 3.11
CA VAL A 757 -21.08 2.84 1.76
C VAL A 757 -19.69 3.34 1.35
N GLU A 758 -18.97 4.03 2.24
CA GLU A 758 -17.63 4.54 1.96
C GLU A 758 -16.59 3.43 1.76
N THR A 759 -16.69 2.35 2.53
CA THR A 759 -15.71 1.26 2.54
C THR A 759 -16.07 0.10 1.60
N GLY A 760 -17.29 0.05 1.09
CA GLY A 760 -17.83 -1.08 0.33
C GLY A 760 -18.01 -2.33 1.18
N ALA A 761 -18.27 -2.16 2.48
CA ALA A 761 -18.52 -3.27 3.40
C ALA A 761 -20.01 -3.58 3.44
N ASP A 762 -20.37 -4.85 3.28
CA ASP A 762 -21.76 -5.30 3.35
C ASP A 762 -22.27 -5.17 4.79
N LEU A 763 -23.53 -4.75 4.93
CA LEU A 763 -24.18 -4.58 6.23
C LEU A 763 -24.78 -5.92 6.67
N VAL A 764 -24.43 -6.38 7.87
CA VAL A 764 -24.95 -7.66 8.39
C VAL A 764 -25.73 -7.40 9.68
N PRO A 765 -27.07 -7.56 9.67
CA PRO A 765 -27.89 -7.40 10.86
C PRO A 765 -27.64 -8.56 11.83
N VAL A 766 -27.41 -8.24 13.10
CA VAL A 766 -27.18 -9.24 14.16
C VAL A 766 -28.12 -8.98 15.33
N LEU A 767 -28.85 -10.03 15.74
CA LEU A 767 -29.81 -9.97 16.83
C LEU A 767 -29.47 -10.98 17.93
N SER A 768 -29.38 -10.53 19.18
CA SER A 768 -29.07 -11.34 20.35
C SER A 768 -30.30 -11.52 21.24
N PHE A 769 -30.82 -12.75 21.29
CA PHE A 769 -31.90 -13.14 22.18
C PHE A 769 -31.31 -13.48 23.56
N GLY A 770 -31.81 -12.82 24.61
CA GLY A 770 -31.38 -13.04 26.00
C GLY A 770 -30.43 -11.98 26.57
N GLU A 771 -29.89 -11.07 25.76
CA GLU A 771 -28.95 -10.02 26.21
C GLU A 771 -29.56 -9.09 27.29
N ASN A 772 -30.84 -8.71 27.13
CA ASN A 772 -31.54 -7.85 28.09
C ASN A 772 -31.96 -8.58 29.38
N GLU A 773 -31.89 -9.92 29.42
CA GLU A 773 -32.27 -10.75 30.58
C GLU A 773 -31.12 -10.94 31.57
N LEU A 774 -29.94 -10.37 31.28
CA LEU A 774 -28.72 -10.61 32.04
C LEU A 774 -28.64 -9.81 33.34
N PHE A 775 -29.33 -8.68 33.43
CA PHE A 775 -29.31 -7.80 34.60
C PHE A 775 -30.65 -7.11 34.80
N ASP A 776 -30.94 -6.79 36.05
CA ASP A 776 -32.05 -5.90 36.42
C ASP A 776 -31.51 -4.46 36.55
N GLN A 777 -32.24 -3.48 36.03
CA GLN A 777 -31.96 -2.09 36.32
C GLN A 777 -32.43 -1.74 37.74
N VAL A 778 -31.60 -1.01 38.49
CA VAL A 778 -31.97 -0.51 39.81
C VAL A 778 -32.93 0.66 39.65
N ASP A 779 -34.14 0.53 40.21
CA ASP A 779 -35.10 1.62 40.25
C ASP A 779 -34.62 2.72 41.22
N MET A 780 -34.27 3.87 40.66
CA MET A 780 -33.76 5.04 41.37
C MET A 780 -34.82 5.75 42.23
N ASN A 781 -36.10 5.51 41.97
CA ASN A 781 -37.21 6.06 42.76
C ASN A 781 -37.58 5.17 43.95
N SER A 782 -36.94 4.00 44.10
CA SER A 782 -37.15 3.12 45.24
C SER A 782 -36.50 3.70 46.52
N SER A 783 -37.15 3.50 47.67
CA SER A 783 -36.63 3.84 49.01
C SER A 783 -35.53 2.89 49.50
N SER A 784 -34.96 2.07 48.62
CA SER A 784 -33.92 1.09 48.93
C SER A 784 -32.53 1.73 49.08
N VAL A 785 -31.63 1.04 49.81
CA VAL A 785 -30.21 1.46 49.97
C VAL A 785 -29.53 1.64 48.61
N GLY A 786 -29.84 0.78 47.63
CA GLY A 786 -29.33 0.91 46.26
C GLY A 786 -29.80 2.19 45.55
N GLY A 787 -31.06 2.58 45.73
CA GLY A 787 -31.60 3.83 45.20
C GLY A 787 -31.02 5.09 45.87
N LEU A 788 -30.61 5.00 47.13
CA LEU A 788 -29.91 6.10 47.83
C LEU A 788 -28.46 6.27 47.32
N VAL A 789 -27.72 5.17 47.19
CA VAL A 789 -26.33 5.17 46.68
C VAL A 789 -26.27 5.68 45.24
N ALA A 790 -27.22 5.26 44.39
CA ALA A 790 -27.32 5.72 43.02
C ALA A 790 -27.53 7.25 42.92
N ARG A 791 -28.40 7.83 43.76
CA ARG A 791 -28.68 9.28 43.81
C ARG A 791 -27.48 10.11 44.28
N ILE A 792 -26.77 9.64 45.30
CA ILE A 792 -25.54 10.29 45.80
C ILE A 792 -24.47 10.30 44.71
N TRP A 793 -24.33 9.19 43.97
CA TRP A 793 -23.34 9.06 42.91
C TRP A 793 -23.65 9.93 41.68
N GLU A 794 -24.92 10.01 41.24
CA GLU A 794 -25.32 10.91 40.15
C GLU A 794 -25.08 12.38 40.48
N THR A 795 -25.29 12.77 41.75
CA THR A 795 -25.03 14.14 42.24
C THR A 795 -23.54 14.48 42.18
N TYR A 796 -22.66 13.50 42.44
CA TYR A 796 -21.21 13.70 42.41
C TYR A 796 -20.62 13.66 40.98
N VAL A 797 -21.19 12.85 40.08
CA VAL A 797 -20.65 12.61 38.72
C VAL A 797 -21.30 13.52 37.66
N GLY A 798 -22.44 14.15 37.94
CA GLY A 798 -23.05 15.17 37.08
C GLY A 798 -23.75 14.65 35.81
N HIS A 799 -23.92 13.34 35.66
CA HIS A 799 -24.65 12.70 34.55
C HIS A 799 -25.47 11.51 35.05
N LYS A 800 -26.56 11.17 34.33
CA LYS A 800 -27.43 10.03 34.66
C LYS A 800 -26.67 8.71 34.51
N VAL A 801 -26.65 7.90 35.57
CA VAL A 801 -25.99 6.58 35.62
C VAL A 801 -27.02 5.53 35.98
N THR A 802 -27.41 4.71 34.99
CA THR A 802 -28.25 3.53 35.26
C THR A 802 -27.42 2.49 35.98
N PHE A 803 -27.74 2.18 37.24
CA PHE A 803 -27.12 1.07 37.97
C PHE A 803 -27.84 -0.23 37.61
N ALA A 804 -27.08 -1.31 37.47
CA ALA A 804 -27.61 -2.63 37.14
C ALA A 804 -27.06 -3.68 38.10
N LEU A 805 -27.91 -4.60 38.53
CA LEU A 805 -27.56 -5.70 39.42
C LEU A 805 -27.97 -7.02 38.78
N GLY A 806 -27.27 -8.09 39.14
CA GLY A 806 -27.64 -9.44 38.74
C GLY A 806 -27.60 -10.39 39.93
N ARG A 807 -26.99 -11.56 39.76
CA ARG A 807 -26.90 -12.59 40.80
C ARG A 807 -26.22 -12.04 42.05
N PHE A 808 -26.76 -12.44 43.20
CA PHE A 808 -26.27 -12.04 44.53
C PHE A 808 -26.28 -10.52 44.79
N GLY A 809 -27.04 -9.74 44.01
CA GLY A 809 -27.11 -8.28 44.20
C GLY A 809 -25.82 -7.54 43.85
N ILE A 810 -24.96 -8.14 43.02
CA ILE A 810 -23.72 -7.54 42.52
C ILE A 810 -23.73 -7.47 40.98
N PHE A 811 -22.72 -6.84 40.37
CA PHE A 811 -22.55 -6.78 38.92
C PHE A 811 -22.04 -8.11 38.35
N LEU A 812 -22.84 -9.16 38.54
CA LEU A 812 -22.66 -10.52 38.04
C LEU A 812 -23.92 -10.92 37.28
N PRO A 813 -23.88 -11.08 35.96
CA PRO A 813 -25.10 -11.32 35.19
C PRO A 813 -25.79 -12.65 35.54
N TYR A 814 -27.11 -12.70 35.32
CA TYR A 814 -27.90 -13.91 35.44
C TYR A 814 -27.44 -14.99 34.45
N ARG A 815 -27.59 -16.25 34.85
CA ARG A 815 -27.35 -17.39 33.97
C ARG A 815 -28.57 -17.60 33.08
N ARG A 816 -28.61 -16.86 31.97
CA ARG A 816 -29.65 -16.97 30.95
C ARG A 816 -29.05 -17.42 29.62
N PRO A 817 -29.74 -18.29 28.86
CA PRO A 817 -29.36 -18.63 27.49
C PRO A 817 -29.24 -17.38 26.63
N MET A 818 -28.22 -17.35 25.77
CA MET A 818 -27.99 -16.24 24.84
C MET A 818 -27.78 -16.77 23.43
N ASN A 819 -28.72 -16.46 22.53
CA ASN A 819 -28.70 -16.91 21.15
C ASN A 819 -28.44 -15.72 20.24
N VAL A 820 -27.25 -15.66 19.66
CA VAL A 820 -26.82 -14.59 18.77
C VAL A 820 -27.03 -15.04 17.32
N VAL A 821 -27.88 -14.34 16.58
CA VAL A 821 -28.22 -14.67 15.19
C VAL A 821 -27.62 -13.64 14.24
N VAL A 822 -26.74 -14.11 13.35
CA VAL A 822 -26.18 -13.35 12.24
C VAL A 822 -27.07 -13.54 11.01
N GLY A 823 -27.67 -12.44 10.55
CA GLY A 823 -28.53 -12.41 9.37
C GLY A 823 -27.77 -12.46 8.04
N ALA A 824 -28.53 -12.41 6.95
CA ALA A 824 -27.98 -12.36 5.60
C ALA A 824 -27.32 -10.99 5.34
N PRO A 825 -26.22 -10.93 4.56
CA PRO A 825 -25.58 -9.67 4.23
C PRO A 825 -26.46 -8.84 3.28
N ILE A 826 -26.58 -7.55 3.58
CA ILE A 826 -27.15 -6.55 2.68
C ILE A 826 -25.98 -5.99 1.87
N GLU A 827 -26.02 -6.24 0.57
CA GLU A 827 -24.95 -5.87 -0.34
C GLU A 827 -24.86 -4.34 -0.52
N VAL A 828 -23.65 -3.80 -0.40
CA VAL A 828 -23.40 -2.37 -0.46
C VAL A 828 -22.53 -2.02 -1.67
N LYS A 829 -23.06 -1.19 -2.55
CA LYS A 829 -22.29 -0.58 -3.64
C LYS A 829 -21.40 0.51 -3.06
N GLN A 830 -20.09 0.34 -3.16
CA GLN A 830 -19.15 1.31 -2.62
C GLN A 830 -19.31 2.68 -3.30
N GLN A 831 -19.59 3.71 -2.51
CA GLN A 831 -19.49 5.11 -2.92
C GLN A 831 -18.44 5.76 -2.03
N ARG A 832 -17.19 5.75 -2.51
CA ARG A 832 -16.04 6.22 -1.72
C ARG A 832 -16.13 7.72 -1.39
N TRP A 833 -16.85 8.49 -2.19
CA TRP A 833 -16.77 9.94 -2.21
C TRP A 833 -18.15 10.53 -2.37
N ASP A 834 -18.48 11.46 -1.46
CA ASP A 834 -19.79 12.12 -1.38
C ASP A 834 -20.96 11.12 -1.41
N PRO A 835 -21.04 10.21 -0.41
CA PRO A 835 -22.02 9.14 -0.42
C PRO A 835 -23.43 9.71 -0.44
N ASP A 836 -24.23 9.26 -1.41
CA ASP A 836 -25.58 9.73 -1.63
C ASP A 836 -26.44 9.44 -0.38
N GLN A 837 -27.00 10.50 0.20
CA GLN A 837 -27.83 10.40 1.39
C GLN A 837 -29.09 9.58 1.12
N LYS A 838 -29.63 9.60 -0.10
CA LYS A 838 -30.79 8.78 -0.48
C LYS A 838 -30.44 7.29 -0.45
N TYR A 839 -29.29 6.91 -0.99
CA TYR A 839 -28.81 5.53 -0.95
C TYR A 839 -28.50 5.05 0.48
N ILE A 840 -27.93 5.93 1.31
CA ILE A 840 -27.72 5.65 2.75
C ILE A 840 -29.06 5.38 3.45
N ASP A 841 -30.08 6.16 3.13
CA ASP A 841 -31.40 6.04 3.75
C ASP A 841 -32.10 4.75 3.33
N GLU A 842 -32.03 4.39 2.05
CA GLU A 842 -32.55 3.11 1.52
C GLU A 842 -31.88 1.90 2.20
N LEU A 843 -30.54 1.89 2.29
CA LEU A 843 -29.81 0.82 2.97
C LEU A 843 -30.15 0.73 4.45
N HIS A 844 -30.33 1.88 5.10
CA HIS A 844 -30.72 1.94 6.51
C HIS A 844 -32.12 1.38 6.74
N GLU A 845 -33.10 1.74 5.91
CA GLU A 845 -34.46 1.20 5.96
C GLU A 845 -34.47 -0.32 5.78
N ARG A 846 -33.76 -0.81 4.75
CA ARG A 846 -33.61 -2.25 4.51
C ARG A 846 -32.96 -2.97 5.69
N TYR A 847 -31.94 -2.37 6.30
CA TYR A 847 -31.29 -2.92 7.50
C TYR A 847 -32.25 -3.05 8.68
N VAL A 848 -33.12 -2.06 8.91
CA VAL A 848 -34.13 -2.10 9.98
C VAL A 848 -35.20 -3.15 9.70
N GLU A 849 -35.63 -3.29 8.44
CA GLU A 849 -36.58 -4.31 8.02
C GLU A 849 -36.05 -5.73 8.28
N GLU A 850 -34.78 -5.99 7.91
CA GLU A 850 -34.15 -7.29 8.13
C GLU A 850 -33.99 -7.63 9.62
N LEU A 851 -33.73 -6.66 10.50
CA LEU A 851 -33.76 -6.90 11.96
C LEU A 851 -35.15 -7.33 12.44
N GLY A 852 -36.22 -6.68 11.96
CA GLY A 852 -37.59 -7.05 12.28
C GLY A 852 -37.94 -8.46 11.80
N LYS A 853 -37.50 -8.84 10.60
CA LYS A 853 -37.65 -10.20 10.06
C LYS A 853 -36.92 -11.23 10.92
N LEU A 854 -35.67 -10.97 11.33
CA LEU A 854 -34.92 -11.86 12.21
C LEU A 854 -35.64 -12.08 13.54
N PHE A 855 -36.17 -11.02 14.16
CA PHE A 855 -36.94 -11.17 15.40
C PHE A 855 -38.21 -12.00 15.17
N GLY A 856 -39.01 -11.66 14.16
CA GLY A 856 -40.27 -12.35 13.88
C GLY A 856 -40.10 -13.84 13.59
N GLU A 857 -39.04 -14.20 12.87
CA GLU A 857 -38.75 -15.58 12.46
C GLU A 857 -38.28 -16.47 13.63
N TRP A 858 -37.47 -15.92 14.53
CA TRP A 858 -36.71 -16.72 15.50
C TRP A 858 -37.17 -16.57 16.96
N LYS A 859 -37.99 -15.57 17.29
CA LYS A 859 -38.47 -15.34 18.67
C LYS A 859 -39.15 -16.58 19.29
N ASP A 860 -39.96 -17.30 18.51
CA ASP A 860 -40.68 -18.49 18.98
C ASP A 860 -39.74 -19.69 19.18
N VAL A 861 -38.71 -19.79 18.33
CA VAL A 861 -37.71 -20.88 18.37
C VAL A 861 -36.86 -20.76 19.64
N PHE A 862 -36.51 -19.54 20.03
CA PHE A 862 -35.69 -19.27 21.21
C PHE A 862 -36.49 -19.01 22.49
N GLY A 863 -37.81 -19.26 22.47
CA GLY A 863 -38.65 -19.21 23.68
C GLY A 863 -38.84 -17.81 24.25
N VAL A 864 -38.83 -16.77 23.40
CA VAL A 864 -39.16 -15.41 23.82
C VAL A 864 -40.64 -15.34 24.21
N ASP A 865 -40.93 -14.67 25.33
CA ASP A 865 -42.32 -14.51 25.80
C ASP A 865 -43.19 -13.77 24.75
N LYS A 866 -44.43 -14.21 24.58
CA LYS A 866 -45.36 -13.68 23.56
C LYS A 866 -45.66 -12.19 23.74
N SER A 867 -45.52 -11.66 24.96
CA SER A 867 -45.72 -10.24 25.27
C SER A 867 -44.58 -9.35 24.77
N VAL A 868 -43.39 -9.90 24.52
CA VAL A 868 -42.22 -9.13 24.05
C VAL A 868 -42.42 -8.72 22.59
N LYS A 869 -42.41 -7.42 22.35
CA LYS A 869 -42.46 -6.83 21.00
C LYS A 869 -41.09 -6.30 20.60
N PHE A 870 -40.80 -6.37 19.31
CA PHE A 870 -39.65 -5.70 18.72
C PHE A 870 -39.99 -4.23 18.50
N GLU A 871 -39.29 -3.35 19.19
CA GLU A 871 -39.57 -1.92 19.19
C GLU A 871 -38.35 -1.14 18.68
N VAL A 872 -38.54 -0.40 17.59
CA VAL A 872 -37.52 0.51 17.07
C VAL A 872 -37.67 1.86 17.75
N VAL A 873 -36.72 2.19 18.64
CA VAL A 873 -36.75 3.37 19.50
C VAL A 873 -35.97 4.54 18.86
N GLY A 874 -36.49 5.76 19.01
CA GLY A 874 -35.96 7.02 18.44
C GLY A 874 -34.79 7.64 19.20
#